data_AF-A0A7W1XVX4-F1
#
_entry.id   AF-A0A7W1XVX4-F1
#
_cell.length_a   1.000
_cell.length_b   1.000
_cell.length_c   1.000
_cell.angle_alpha   90.00
_cell.angle_beta   90.00
_cell.angle_gamma   90.00
#
_symmetry.space_group_name_H-M   'P 1'
#
loop_
_entity.id
_entity.type
_entity.pdbx_description
1 polymer ?
#
loop_
_entity_poly.entity_id
_entity_poly.type
_entity_poly.pdbx_seq_one_letter_code
_entity_poly.pdbx_strand_id
1 'polypeptide(L)'
;MTDRLGSFNFNQMVKSTLWMCFLFAVFLTVSGAIPLQGQVPAEGDWSQRPHAEEVDNALRGFLQLHPEVMAERDEWGRTYLFGAPFAWGTTDEELIDRFLRDHSAALGLFPSDLEFLFASDLPTRDATVLAYRQIIDGIPVENSAIRFLTRPDSVTGERSLVYAAAHISLEPVSGYAEVLLTPEEALRMARDQWTGSSELKWQEPRLLIEPSASRKDEGRKVYRIVATGLRPEQAEDWAISVDPETGLILEVKTQILHADVEGTVTAQITPGLEPDTVSNPPQSTPLQGLNVGISGGASAVSQTDGSFVIPHGGVDPVQVLANLTGTWCSVINVSGANLSAALNVTPPGPANLVMNPVYDPLTVAECNAYHYTHVTHDFIRSRTSGNPGIDVSLTANVNLTDTCNAFFSPGEQSINFFQEGGGCVNTSFASVVAHEYGHFIVNRLGLAQGGFGEGFSDVVSMLILDDPIIGRGFLGPGTEVRDPIAANIQYPCPTTSVHTCGQILGSCFWLLRESFGTLLGSQQGLEFTQQLFVDWSLITIGGVGDSSAHPETAIEVLVLDDDDGNLGNGTPNFDLICNVFGNHSIDCPIPPPLTLVLPEGLPANLTPNVTETIRISALPGTTAVNPDSGQLFYRQGIGAYSSVPISWQGSTEFVAELAGQGCGDPVEFYFRFLDQLGTEFLLPETGATAPFSLEVISQFSVSFSDDMETDTGWTVGEPTDTATTGVWVRVDPIGTAAQPESGNGTGGAVAWVTGQGSLGGSLGENDVDGGVTTLKTPIFDLSQYANAVNPVEISYWRWYSNGTGAAPYTDSARVEISNDLTSWVEVETLGPQSGPDTNGGWVFHSFRVESFIPLTSTVQLRFSASDADTGSIVEMGVDDFEIFQKVCFEGPVFRRGDANGDGSVDVSDAVTVLQYLFEGFAIGCVDAADFADNGSVNIADPVGIVGFLFGGEAPPAAPYPGCGIDPTDTDALPNCQTPSSCP
;
A
#
# COMPACT_ATOMS: atom_id res chain seq x y z
N MET A 1 -14.08 58.41 -26.66
CA MET A 1 -15.04 59.25 -27.37
C MET A 1 -16.07 58.34 -28.01
N THR A 2 -17.32 58.63 -27.69
CA THR A 2 -18.57 58.06 -28.17
C THR A 2 -18.69 57.94 -29.69
N ASP A 3 -19.26 56.80 -30.10
CA ASP A 3 -20.28 56.58 -31.14
C ASP A 3 -20.14 57.22 -32.53
N ARG A 4 -20.21 56.37 -33.56
CA ARG A 4 -21.39 56.31 -34.46
C ARG A 4 -21.40 55.08 -35.38
N LEU A 5 -22.50 54.35 -35.25
CA LEU A 5 -22.99 53.22 -36.05
C LEU A 5 -23.38 53.59 -37.49
N GLY A 6 -23.37 52.56 -38.35
CA GLY A 6 -24.33 52.38 -39.45
C GLY A 6 -23.70 51.68 -40.67
N SER A 7 -24.24 50.63 -41.29
CA SER A 7 -25.39 49.72 -41.10
C SER A 7 -25.48 48.90 -42.40
N PHE A 8 -25.64 47.57 -42.39
CA PHE A 8 -26.31 46.74 -43.44
C PHE A 8 -26.21 45.26 -42.96
N ASN A 9 -27.23 44.54 -42.46
CA ASN A 9 -28.59 44.12 -42.88
C ASN A 9 -28.63 42.57 -42.93
N PHE A 10 -28.98 41.95 -41.78
CA PHE A 10 -28.92 40.52 -41.46
C PHE A 10 -30.25 39.82 -41.80
N ASN A 11 -30.64 39.79 -43.08
CA ASN A 11 -31.91 39.17 -43.50
C ASN A 11 -31.71 38.04 -44.52
N GLN A 12 -30.56 37.36 -44.47
CA GLN A 12 -30.24 36.23 -45.35
C GLN A 12 -29.54 35.07 -44.63
N MET A 13 -29.88 34.81 -43.36
CA MET A 13 -29.35 33.66 -42.60
C MET A 13 -30.34 33.12 -41.55
N VAL A 14 -31.64 33.07 -41.87
CA VAL A 14 -32.70 32.53 -40.97
C VAL A 14 -33.51 31.39 -41.62
N LYS A 15 -33.11 30.84 -42.78
CA LYS A 15 -33.92 29.78 -43.44
C LYS A 15 -33.13 28.63 -44.09
N SER A 16 -32.05 28.17 -43.46
CA SER A 16 -31.35 26.93 -43.88
C SER A 16 -30.88 26.01 -42.76
N THR A 17 -31.32 26.21 -41.51
CA THR A 17 -31.02 25.30 -40.38
C THR A 17 -32.30 24.73 -39.76
N LEU A 18 -33.29 24.46 -40.61
CA LEU A 18 -34.57 23.88 -40.21
C LEU A 18 -35.07 22.94 -41.33
N TRP A 19 -34.21 22.04 -41.83
CA TRP A 19 -34.60 20.95 -42.76
C TRP A 19 -33.62 19.76 -42.72
N MET A 20 -32.98 19.51 -41.57
CA MET A 20 -32.08 18.36 -41.36
C MET A 20 -32.30 17.69 -39.97
N CYS A 21 -33.52 17.79 -39.44
CA CYS A 21 -33.97 17.06 -38.24
C CYS A 21 -35.08 16.03 -38.54
N PHE A 22 -35.20 15.52 -39.78
CA PHE A 22 -36.30 14.61 -40.12
C PHE A 22 -35.95 13.42 -41.04
N LEU A 23 -34.67 13.08 -41.21
CA LEU A 23 -34.29 12.02 -42.16
C LEU A 23 -33.22 11.01 -41.69
N PHE A 24 -32.91 10.94 -40.39
CA PHE A 24 -32.09 9.84 -39.84
C PHE A 24 -32.70 9.32 -38.53
N ALA A 25 -33.98 8.94 -38.60
CA ALA A 25 -34.71 8.23 -37.55
C ALA A 25 -35.44 7.02 -38.17
N VAL A 26 -34.71 6.14 -38.86
CA VAL A 26 -35.07 4.74 -39.17
C VAL A 26 -33.74 4.01 -39.39
N PHE A 27 -33.54 2.84 -38.75
CA PHE A 27 -32.28 2.09 -38.51
C PHE A 27 -31.51 2.62 -37.29
N LEU A 28 -31.41 1.95 -36.14
CA LEU A 28 -31.64 0.58 -35.73
C LEU A 28 -31.88 0.58 -34.21
N THR A 29 -32.91 -0.13 -33.76
CA THR A 29 -32.92 -0.75 -32.42
C THR A 29 -32.72 -2.24 -32.66
N VAL A 30 -31.69 -2.85 -32.08
CA VAL A 30 -31.61 -4.22 -31.48
C VAL A 30 -30.21 -4.38 -30.88
N SER A 31 -30.14 -4.79 -29.60
CA SER A 31 -29.00 -5.33 -28.79
C SER A 31 -27.70 -4.51 -28.74
N GLY A 32 -27.18 -4.04 -27.61
CA GLY A 32 -27.18 -4.60 -26.26
C GLY A 32 -25.73 -4.85 -25.83
N ALA A 33 -25.03 -3.81 -25.33
CA ALA A 33 -23.77 -3.90 -24.57
C ALA A 33 -23.50 -2.58 -23.83
N ILE A 34 -23.11 -2.66 -22.57
CA ILE A 34 -22.63 -1.61 -21.65
C ILE A 34 -21.09 -1.73 -21.59
N PRO A 35 -20.30 -0.63 -21.53
CA PRO A 35 -19.65 -0.18 -20.27
C PRO A 35 -19.72 1.35 -20.09
N LEU A 36 -20.07 1.93 -18.93
CA LEU A 36 -19.26 2.18 -17.72
C LEU A 36 -18.01 3.06 -17.95
N GLN A 37 -18.14 4.38 -17.72
CA GLN A 37 -17.26 5.20 -16.87
C GLN A 37 -17.75 6.66 -16.85
N GLY A 38 -17.89 7.22 -15.64
CA GLY A 38 -18.37 8.58 -15.41
C GLY A 38 -17.31 9.64 -15.69
N GLN A 39 -17.67 10.66 -16.48
CA GLN A 39 -16.95 11.92 -16.52
C GLN A 39 -17.59 12.91 -15.53
N VAL A 40 -16.80 13.40 -14.58
CA VAL A 40 -17.09 14.62 -13.82
C VAL A 40 -16.89 15.81 -14.78
N PRO A 41 -17.83 16.76 -14.91
CA PRO A 41 -17.66 17.90 -15.81
C PRO A 41 -16.67 18.90 -15.21
N ALA A 42 -15.64 19.28 -15.98
CA ALA A 42 -14.75 20.39 -15.69
C ALA A 42 -15.20 21.66 -16.46
N GLU A 43 -14.91 22.82 -15.88
CA GLU A 43 -15.37 24.20 -16.19
C GLU A 43 -16.71 24.64 -15.56
N GLY A 44 -16.57 25.56 -14.60
CA GLY A 44 -17.65 26.17 -13.84
C GLY A 44 -18.47 27.20 -14.63
N ASP A 45 -19.79 27.05 -14.54
CA ASP A 45 -20.73 28.16 -14.43
C ASP A 45 -21.59 27.92 -13.17
N TRP A 46 -20.95 27.95 -12.00
CA TRP A 46 -21.70 27.99 -10.74
C TRP A 46 -22.26 29.41 -10.57
N SER A 47 -23.34 29.72 -11.29
CA SER A 47 -24.08 30.97 -11.11
C SER A 47 -24.85 31.03 -9.78
N GLN A 48 -24.89 29.90 -9.05
CA GLN A 48 -25.58 29.69 -7.77
C GLN A 48 -24.76 28.76 -6.86
N ARG A 49 -25.01 28.82 -5.54
CA ARG A 49 -24.32 27.98 -4.53
C ARG A 49 -24.71 26.50 -4.68
N PRO A 50 -23.78 25.55 -4.46
CA PRO A 50 -24.07 24.14 -4.69
C PRO A 50 -25.09 23.60 -3.67
N HIS A 51 -26.12 22.92 -4.15
CA HIS A 51 -27.10 22.23 -3.32
C HIS A 51 -26.59 20.86 -2.84
N ALA A 52 -27.22 20.26 -1.83
CA ALA A 52 -26.75 19.03 -1.18
C ALA A 52 -26.40 17.89 -2.17
N GLU A 53 -27.22 17.66 -3.20
CA GLU A 53 -26.99 16.63 -4.22
C GLU A 53 -25.77 16.92 -5.11
N GLU A 54 -25.53 18.19 -5.43
CA GLU A 54 -24.37 18.63 -6.23
C GLU A 54 -23.08 18.46 -5.44
N VAL A 55 -23.12 18.75 -4.13
CA VAL A 55 -21.98 18.54 -3.24
C VAL A 55 -21.66 17.05 -3.09
N ASP A 56 -22.67 16.20 -2.91
CA ASP A 56 -22.45 14.75 -2.78
C ASP A 56 -21.92 14.14 -4.09
N ASN A 57 -22.38 14.64 -5.24
CA ASN A 57 -21.85 14.24 -6.55
C ASN A 57 -20.41 14.74 -6.77
N ALA A 58 -20.11 15.98 -6.38
CA ALA A 58 -18.76 16.54 -6.45
C ALA A 58 -17.79 15.79 -5.53
N LEU A 59 -18.22 15.46 -4.30
CA LEU A 59 -17.43 14.67 -3.37
C LEU A 59 -17.18 13.25 -3.88
N ARG A 60 -18.22 12.58 -4.41
CA ARG A 60 -18.06 11.25 -5.02
C ARG A 60 -17.10 11.28 -6.22
N GLY A 61 -17.21 12.30 -7.06
CA GLY A 61 -16.30 12.51 -8.19
C GLY A 61 -14.86 12.76 -7.73
N PHE A 62 -14.69 13.58 -6.69
CA PHE A 62 -13.38 13.84 -6.08
C PHE A 62 -12.75 12.56 -5.53
N LEU A 63 -13.50 11.74 -4.77
CA LEU A 63 -13.01 10.47 -4.22
C LEU A 63 -12.76 9.40 -5.29
N GLN A 64 -13.42 9.49 -6.44
CA GLN A 64 -13.13 8.62 -7.57
C GLN A 64 -11.78 8.98 -8.24
N LEU A 65 -11.42 10.26 -8.22
CA LEU A 65 -10.13 10.75 -8.71
C LEU A 65 -9.00 10.56 -7.69
N HIS A 66 -9.35 10.52 -6.40
CA HIS A 66 -8.43 10.39 -5.27
C HIS A 66 -8.91 9.30 -4.29
N PRO A 67 -8.88 8.01 -4.70
CA PRO A 67 -9.39 6.90 -3.89
C PRO A 67 -8.65 6.71 -2.56
N GLU A 68 -7.41 7.20 -2.46
CA GLU A 68 -6.59 7.24 -1.26
C GLU A 68 -7.01 8.30 -0.23
N VAL A 69 -7.88 9.23 -0.63
CA VAL A 69 -8.42 10.26 0.26
C VAL A 69 -9.67 9.73 0.95
N MET A 70 -9.68 9.83 2.26
CA MET A 70 -10.85 9.58 3.09
C MET A 70 -11.68 10.85 3.18
N ALA A 71 -12.99 10.69 3.12
CA ALA A 71 -13.92 11.77 3.40
C ALA A 71 -14.96 11.39 4.44
N GLU A 72 -15.24 12.33 5.33
CA GLU A 72 -16.42 12.29 6.20
C GLU A 72 -17.29 13.49 5.90
N ARG A 73 -18.58 13.26 5.67
CA ARG A 73 -19.55 14.32 5.42
C ARG A 73 -20.86 14.04 6.13
N ASP A 74 -21.47 15.10 6.66
CA ASP A 74 -22.85 15.06 7.12
C ASP A 74 -23.79 15.81 6.15
N GLU A 75 -25.09 15.58 6.30
CA GLU A 75 -26.14 16.25 5.51
C GLU A 75 -26.29 17.75 5.87
N TRP A 76 -25.57 18.23 6.89
CA TRP A 76 -25.78 19.55 7.48
C TRP A 76 -24.70 20.57 7.08
N GLY A 77 -23.68 20.18 6.32
CA GLY A 77 -22.62 21.08 5.85
C GLY A 77 -21.30 20.95 6.59
N ARG A 78 -21.00 19.76 7.15
CA ARG A 78 -19.64 19.40 7.59
C ARG A 78 -19.00 18.47 6.57
N THR A 79 -17.77 18.75 6.20
CA THR A 79 -16.99 17.87 5.32
C THR A 79 -15.53 17.90 5.73
N TYR A 80 -14.92 16.73 5.76
CA TYR A 80 -13.52 16.50 6.05
C TYR A 80 -12.94 15.68 4.90
N LEU A 81 -11.78 16.09 4.38
CA LEU A 81 -10.96 15.38 3.42
C LEU A 81 -9.57 15.18 4.06
N PHE A 82 -9.13 13.93 4.17
CA PHE A 82 -7.91 13.55 4.90
C PHE A 82 -7.38 12.19 4.44
N GLY A 83 -6.20 11.77 4.91
CA GLY A 83 -5.63 10.45 4.62
C GLY A 83 -4.36 10.55 3.77
N ALA A 84 -4.48 10.95 2.51
CA ALA A 84 -3.37 11.16 1.60
C ALA A 84 -3.26 12.63 1.14
N PRO A 85 -2.11 13.10 0.65
CA PRO A 85 -2.02 14.38 -0.06
C PRO A 85 -2.86 14.34 -1.34
N PHE A 86 -3.62 15.41 -1.63
CA PHE A 86 -4.60 15.41 -2.73
C PHE A 86 -4.63 16.68 -3.58
N ALA A 87 -3.68 17.59 -3.35
CA ALA A 87 -3.38 18.68 -4.28
C ALA A 87 -1.94 19.14 -4.05
N TRP A 88 -1.29 19.67 -5.10
CA TRP A 88 0.10 20.13 -5.07
C TRP A 88 0.26 21.51 -5.71
N GLY A 89 1.23 22.29 -5.24
CA GLY A 89 1.54 23.63 -5.74
C GLY A 89 2.88 24.16 -5.25
N THR A 90 3.38 25.23 -5.88
CA THR A 90 4.69 25.78 -5.55
C THR A 90 4.66 26.64 -4.28
N THR A 91 3.50 27.20 -3.96
CA THR A 91 3.23 27.98 -2.74
C THR A 91 1.90 27.56 -2.13
N ASP A 92 1.72 27.79 -0.83
CA ASP A 92 0.47 27.50 -0.14
C ASP A 92 -0.72 28.25 -0.75
N GLU A 93 -0.53 29.53 -1.11
CA GLU A 93 -1.59 30.36 -1.69
C GLU A 93 -2.02 29.85 -3.07
N GLU A 94 -1.06 29.54 -3.95
CA GLU A 94 -1.35 28.98 -5.28
C GLU A 94 -2.06 27.62 -5.20
N LEU A 95 -1.58 26.76 -4.29
CA LEU A 95 -2.16 25.45 -4.03
C LEU A 95 -3.63 25.57 -3.60
N ILE A 96 -3.91 26.42 -2.62
CA ILE A 96 -5.28 26.59 -2.10
C ILE A 96 -6.19 27.26 -3.14
N ASP A 97 -5.71 28.25 -3.88
CA ASP A 97 -6.50 28.90 -4.95
C ASP A 97 -6.87 27.91 -6.06
N ARG A 98 -5.96 27.02 -6.42
CA ARG A 98 -6.21 25.96 -7.41
C ARG A 98 -7.20 24.93 -6.88
N PHE A 99 -6.99 24.44 -5.66
CA PHE A 99 -7.91 23.48 -5.04
C PHE A 99 -9.32 24.06 -4.88
N LEU A 100 -9.45 25.32 -4.44
CA LEU A 100 -10.74 25.99 -4.33
C LEU A 100 -11.41 26.19 -5.70
N ARG A 101 -10.64 26.44 -6.75
CA ARG A 101 -11.17 26.57 -8.11
C ARG A 101 -11.75 25.25 -8.61
N ASP A 102 -11.02 24.16 -8.39
CA ASP A 102 -11.29 22.89 -9.05
C ASP A 102 -12.19 21.97 -8.22
N HIS A 103 -12.16 22.11 -6.88
CA HIS A 103 -12.77 21.16 -5.95
C HIS A 103 -13.54 21.77 -4.76
N SER A 104 -13.74 23.09 -4.72
CA SER A 104 -14.51 23.74 -3.62
C SER A 104 -15.92 23.15 -3.42
N ALA A 105 -16.57 22.73 -4.52
CA ALA A 105 -17.89 22.12 -4.48
C ALA A 105 -17.91 20.82 -3.65
N ALA A 106 -16.81 20.03 -3.60
CA ALA A 106 -16.74 18.83 -2.78
C ALA A 106 -16.81 19.12 -1.27
N LEU A 107 -16.43 20.34 -0.86
CA LEU A 107 -16.56 20.84 0.51
C LEU A 107 -17.89 21.60 0.75
N GLY A 108 -18.76 21.67 -0.27
CA GLY A 108 -19.96 22.50 -0.25
C GLY A 108 -19.69 24.01 -0.28
N LEU A 109 -18.49 24.40 -0.71
CA LEU A 109 -18.07 25.79 -0.72
C LEU A 109 -18.38 26.45 -2.05
N PHE A 110 -18.76 27.72 -1.97
CA PHE A 110 -18.78 28.63 -3.10
C PHE A 110 -17.57 29.56 -2.96
N PRO A 111 -16.65 29.64 -3.96
CA PRO A 111 -15.37 30.33 -3.77
C PRO A 111 -15.47 31.79 -3.29
N SER A 112 -16.52 32.52 -3.64
CA SER A 112 -16.72 33.91 -3.18
C SER A 112 -17.23 34.04 -1.75
N ASP A 113 -17.64 32.94 -1.12
CA ASP A 113 -18.17 32.91 0.24
C ASP A 113 -17.07 32.69 1.30
N LEU A 114 -15.79 32.86 0.94
CA LEU A 114 -14.67 32.67 1.84
C LEU A 114 -14.04 34.00 2.24
N GLU A 115 -13.83 34.18 3.54
CA GLU A 115 -13.00 35.25 4.07
C GLU A 115 -11.79 34.65 4.79
N PHE A 116 -10.61 35.03 4.31
CA PHE A 116 -9.35 34.65 4.93
C PHE A 116 -9.22 35.26 6.33
N LEU A 117 -8.83 34.45 7.30
CA LEU A 117 -8.61 34.86 8.68
C LEU A 117 -7.12 34.99 8.98
N PHE A 118 -6.36 33.92 8.76
CA PHE A 118 -4.93 33.87 9.01
C PHE A 118 -4.28 32.66 8.32
N ALA A 119 -2.96 32.74 8.16
CA ALA A 119 -2.09 31.62 7.89
C ALA A 119 -1.08 31.52 9.05
N SER A 120 -0.77 30.30 9.49
CA SER A 120 0.22 30.08 10.55
C SER A 120 0.97 28.79 10.31
N ASP A 121 2.30 28.87 10.37
CA ASP A 121 3.15 27.71 10.43
C ASP A 121 2.99 27.00 11.79
N LEU A 122 3.09 25.68 11.79
CA LEU A 122 3.10 24.87 13.00
C LEU A 122 4.53 24.81 13.55
N PRO A 123 4.82 25.30 14.78
CA PRO A 123 6.20 25.48 15.25
C PRO A 123 7.07 24.22 15.35
N THR A 124 6.44 23.03 15.37
CA THR A 124 7.11 21.74 15.55
C THR A 124 6.91 20.78 14.38
N ARG A 125 6.32 21.25 13.27
CA ARG A 125 6.03 20.44 12.08
C ARG A 125 6.27 21.32 10.85
N ASP A 126 6.82 20.74 9.78
CA ASP A 126 6.88 21.45 8.51
C ASP A 126 5.48 21.44 7.86
N ALA A 127 4.63 22.35 8.32
CA ALA A 127 3.22 22.42 7.96
C ALA A 127 2.66 23.82 8.20
N THR A 128 1.74 24.25 7.34
CA THR A 128 1.09 25.56 7.44
C THR A 128 -0.42 25.39 7.43
N VAL A 129 -1.10 26.06 8.37
CA VAL A 129 -2.56 26.08 8.44
C VAL A 129 -3.05 27.38 7.83
N LEU A 130 -3.93 27.29 6.84
CA LEU A 130 -4.69 28.41 6.30
C LEU A 130 -6.13 28.31 6.82
N ALA A 131 -6.60 29.39 7.44
CA ALA A 131 -7.89 29.46 8.09
C ALA A 131 -8.79 30.49 7.42
N TYR A 132 -10.01 30.06 7.09
CA TYR A 132 -11.07 30.90 6.55
C TYR A 132 -12.34 30.76 7.39
N ARG A 133 -13.25 31.71 7.23
CA ARG A 133 -14.66 31.58 7.65
C ARG A 133 -15.57 31.76 6.45
N GLN A 134 -16.79 31.24 6.56
CA GLN A 134 -17.80 31.45 5.53
C GLN A 134 -18.48 32.81 5.72
N ILE A 135 -18.64 33.54 4.63
CA ILE A 135 -19.52 34.70 4.51
C ILE A 135 -20.53 34.41 3.40
N ILE A 136 -21.82 34.59 3.66
CA ILE A 136 -22.87 34.52 2.62
C ILE A 136 -23.45 35.93 2.46
N ASP A 137 -23.34 36.50 1.26
CA ASP A 137 -23.82 37.85 0.91
C ASP A 137 -23.34 38.96 1.87
N GLY A 138 -22.08 38.87 2.33
CA GLY A 138 -21.51 39.82 3.29
C GLY A 138 -21.86 39.56 4.75
N ILE A 139 -22.68 38.54 5.05
CA ILE A 139 -23.07 38.16 6.42
C ILE A 139 -22.22 36.97 6.88
N PRO A 140 -21.48 37.09 8.00
CA PRO A 140 -20.67 36.00 8.50
C PRO A 140 -21.53 34.86 9.05
N VAL A 141 -21.14 33.64 8.74
CA VAL A 141 -21.76 32.42 9.28
C VAL A 141 -21.09 32.08 10.62
N GLU A 142 -21.89 32.04 11.68
CA GLU A 142 -21.42 31.83 13.04
C GLU A 142 -20.84 30.42 13.22
N ASN A 143 -19.72 30.29 13.93
CA ASN A 143 -19.00 29.02 14.13
C ASN A 143 -18.64 28.27 12.84
N SER A 144 -18.70 28.94 11.67
CA SER A 144 -18.15 28.39 10.45
C SER A 144 -16.63 28.36 10.52
N ALA A 145 -16.04 27.29 10.00
CA ALA A 145 -14.61 27.12 9.96
C ALA A 145 -14.22 26.34 8.71
N ILE A 146 -13.38 26.93 7.89
CA ILE A 146 -12.72 26.24 6.79
C ILE A 146 -11.23 26.22 7.10
N ARG A 147 -10.62 25.05 7.04
CA ARG A 147 -9.21 24.84 7.36
C ARG A 147 -8.55 24.03 6.25
N PHE A 148 -7.40 24.52 5.83
CA PHE A 148 -6.49 23.80 4.96
C PHE A 148 -5.16 23.63 5.67
N LEU A 149 -4.65 22.40 5.71
CA LEU A 149 -3.31 22.11 6.22
C LEU A 149 -2.44 21.71 5.04
N THR A 150 -1.41 22.48 4.80
CA THR A 150 -0.41 22.19 3.77
C THR A 150 0.88 21.72 4.41
N ARG A 151 1.63 20.88 3.68
CA ARG A 151 2.95 20.34 4.08
C ARG A 151 3.84 20.23 2.87
N PRO A 152 5.18 20.25 3.00
CA PRO A 152 6.04 19.77 1.92
C PRO A 152 5.72 18.30 1.65
N ASP A 153 5.51 17.98 0.39
CA ASP A 153 5.43 16.61 -0.10
C ASP A 153 6.76 15.90 0.19
N SER A 154 6.70 14.70 0.76
CA SER A 154 7.88 13.96 1.18
C SER A 154 8.75 13.47 0.03
N VAL A 155 8.23 13.45 -1.20
CA VAL A 155 8.91 12.95 -2.40
C VAL A 155 9.41 14.12 -3.25
N THR A 156 8.56 15.10 -3.52
CA THR A 156 8.88 16.21 -4.45
C THR A 156 9.39 17.47 -3.76
N GLY A 157 9.12 17.64 -2.46
CA GLY A 157 9.40 18.87 -1.72
C GLY A 157 8.46 20.04 -2.05
N GLU A 158 7.51 19.87 -2.97
CA GLU A 158 6.48 20.87 -3.28
C GLU A 158 5.46 21.01 -2.15
N ARG A 159 4.69 22.10 -2.10
CA ARG A 159 3.62 22.22 -1.11
C ARG A 159 2.45 21.32 -1.53
N SER A 160 2.01 20.47 -0.61
CA SER A 160 0.90 19.55 -0.77
C SER A 160 -0.21 19.85 0.23
N LEU A 161 -1.46 19.67 -0.19
CA LEU A 161 -2.64 19.79 0.67
C LEU A 161 -2.97 18.40 1.22
N VAL A 162 -2.86 18.25 2.54
CA VAL A 162 -3.01 16.95 3.22
C VAL A 162 -4.27 16.85 4.07
N TYR A 163 -4.93 17.99 4.30
CA TYR A 163 -6.18 18.04 5.04
C TYR A 163 -6.98 19.28 4.63
N ALA A 164 -8.25 19.07 4.35
CA ALA A 164 -9.22 20.12 4.11
C ALA A 164 -10.48 19.82 4.92
N ALA A 165 -10.96 20.79 5.69
CA ALA A 165 -12.21 20.65 6.41
C ALA A 165 -13.05 21.91 6.30
N ALA A 166 -14.34 21.70 6.16
CA ALA A 166 -15.35 22.74 6.09
C ALA A 166 -16.47 22.46 7.10
N HIS A 167 -16.75 23.44 7.94
CA HIS A 167 -17.95 23.53 8.75
C HIS A 167 -18.68 24.78 8.28
N ILE A 168 -19.77 24.60 7.55
CA ILE A 168 -20.47 25.67 6.82
C ILE A 168 -21.98 25.64 7.05
N SER A 169 -22.66 26.69 6.60
CA SER A 169 -24.09 26.69 6.36
C SER A 169 -24.37 26.38 4.90
N LEU A 170 -25.26 25.43 4.65
CA LEU A 170 -25.90 25.25 3.36
C LEU A 170 -27.02 26.30 3.22
N GLU A 171 -27.22 26.81 2.01
CA GLU A 171 -28.32 27.73 1.73
C GLU A 171 -29.65 26.95 1.69
N PRO A 172 -30.69 27.38 2.43
CA PRO A 172 -32.01 26.75 2.37
C PRO A 172 -32.59 26.83 0.96
N VAL A 173 -33.36 25.81 0.55
CA VAL A 173 -34.02 25.80 -0.77
C VAL A 173 -34.97 26.99 -0.95
N SER A 174 -35.57 27.48 0.14
CA SER A 174 -36.43 28.66 0.15
C SER A 174 -35.67 30.00 0.16
N GLY A 175 -34.34 29.98 0.27
CA GLY A 175 -33.52 31.13 0.60
C GLY A 175 -33.66 31.56 2.07
N TYR A 176 -32.76 32.45 2.50
CA TYR A 176 -32.81 33.06 3.84
C TYR A 176 -33.89 34.15 3.94
N ALA A 177 -34.49 34.28 5.13
CA ALA A 177 -35.44 35.35 5.44
C ALA A 177 -34.86 36.77 5.19
N GLU A 178 -35.72 37.72 4.83
CA GLU A 178 -35.33 39.11 4.61
C GLU A 178 -34.97 39.82 5.93
N VAL A 179 -33.99 40.73 5.88
CA VAL A 179 -33.60 41.54 7.04
C VAL A 179 -34.39 42.85 7.00
N LEU A 180 -35.52 42.89 7.71
CA LEU A 180 -36.41 44.05 7.73
C LEU A 180 -36.19 44.98 8.94
N LEU A 181 -35.56 44.48 10.01
CA LEU A 181 -35.32 45.23 11.24
C LEU A 181 -33.89 45.77 11.34
N THR A 182 -33.73 46.94 11.96
CA THR A 182 -32.40 47.42 12.37
C THR A 182 -31.89 46.67 13.61
N PRO A 183 -30.56 46.64 13.87
CA PRO A 183 -30.03 46.05 15.11
C PRO A 183 -30.67 46.64 16.37
N GLU A 184 -30.93 47.96 16.42
CA GLU A 184 -31.55 48.61 17.57
C GLU A 184 -33.00 48.19 17.77
N GLU A 185 -33.74 48.00 16.67
CA GLU A 185 -35.13 47.52 16.71
C GLU A 185 -35.20 46.08 17.21
N ALA A 186 -34.33 45.19 16.71
CA ALA A 186 -34.20 43.82 17.17
C ALA A 186 -33.82 43.74 18.66
N LEU A 187 -32.88 44.59 19.12
CA LEU A 187 -32.51 44.67 20.55
C LEU A 187 -33.68 45.12 21.43
N ARG A 188 -34.43 46.13 20.98
CA ARG A 188 -35.60 46.61 21.71
C ARG A 188 -36.66 45.52 21.81
N MET A 189 -36.97 44.86 20.69
CA MET A 189 -37.95 43.77 20.65
C MET A 189 -37.54 42.56 21.49
N ALA A 190 -36.25 42.21 21.51
CA ALA A 190 -35.73 41.16 22.39
C ALA A 190 -35.89 41.50 23.86
N ARG A 191 -35.61 42.75 24.26
CA ARG A 191 -35.83 43.23 25.64
C ARG A 191 -37.30 43.23 26.03
N ASP A 192 -38.19 43.63 25.11
CA ASP A 192 -39.63 43.66 25.34
C ASP A 192 -40.22 42.24 25.50
N GLN A 193 -39.64 41.24 24.81
CA GLN A 193 -40.05 39.82 24.87
C GLN A 193 -39.33 39.01 25.95
N TRP A 194 -38.22 39.52 26.52
CA TRP A 194 -37.44 38.82 27.54
C TRP A 194 -38.23 38.68 28.84
N THR A 195 -38.37 37.44 29.32
CA THR A 195 -39.07 37.10 30.57
C THR A 195 -38.15 36.57 31.66
N GLY A 196 -36.84 36.45 31.38
CA GLY A 196 -35.83 36.00 32.33
C GLY A 196 -35.31 37.11 33.25
N SER A 197 -34.09 36.97 33.74
CA SER A 197 -33.47 37.89 34.71
C SER A 197 -33.53 39.36 34.27
N SER A 198 -33.91 40.26 35.17
CA SER A 198 -34.12 41.69 34.87
C SER A 198 -32.84 42.53 34.92
N GLU A 199 -31.73 41.98 35.43
CA GLU A 199 -30.45 42.68 35.64
C GLU A 199 -29.37 42.15 34.71
N LEU A 200 -29.46 42.49 33.43
CA LEU A 200 -28.55 42.02 32.37
C LEU A 200 -27.77 43.15 31.71
N LYS A 201 -26.51 42.89 31.38
CA LYS A 201 -25.72 43.68 30.45
C LYS A 201 -25.96 43.16 29.04
N TRP A 202 -26.65 43.95 28.22
CA TRP A 202 -26.97 43.61 26.84
C TRP A 202 -25.90 44.16 25.89
N GLN A 203 -25.38 43.32 25.01
CA GLN A 203 -24.48 43.73 23.93
C GLN A 203 -25.26 44.17 22.68
N GLU A 204 -24.60 44.87 21.77
CA GLU A 204 -25.18 45.24 20.48
C GLU A 204 -25.45 43.99 19.63
N PRO A 205 -26.62 43.90 18.95
CA PRO A 205 -26.91 42.75 18.10
C PRO A 205 -25.99 42.67 16.91
N ARG A 206 -25.57 41.45 16.57
CA ARG A 206 -24.81 41.17 15.36
C ARG A 206 -25.67 40.34 14.43
N LEU A 207 -25.78 40.78 13.17
CA LEU A 207 -26.42 39.99 12.14
C LEU A 207 -25.46 38.86 11.75
N LEU A 208 -25.94 37.62 11.87
CA LEU A 208 -25.18 36.41 11.62
C LEU A 208 -26.08 35.39 10.92
N ILE A 209 -25.47 34.39 10.31
CA ILE A 209 -26.17 33.17 9.92
C ILE A 209 -25.83 32.08 10.93
N GLU A 210 -26.85 31.47 11.53
CA GLU A 210 -26.69 30.23 12.28
C GLU A 210 -26.57 29.08 11.28
N PRO A 211 -25.44 28.35 11.25
CA PRO A 211 -25.22 27.39 10.19
C PRO A 211 -26.11 26.16 10.34
N SER A 212 -26.54 25.61 9.21
CA SER A 212 -27.24 24.32 9.15
C SER A 212 -26.48 23.23 9.92
N ALA A 213 -25.15 23.22 9.81
CA ALA A 213 -24.27 22.25 10.48
C ALA A 213 -24.30 22.32 12.01
N SER A 214 -24.58 23.48 12.59
CA SER A 214 -24.74 23.60 14.05
C SER A 214 -26.19 23.40 14.50
N ARG A 215 -27.15 23.68 13.60
CA ARG A 215 -28.59 23.57 13.89
C ARG A 215 -29.15 22.16 13.69
N LYS A 216 -28.50 21.34 12.84
CA LYS A 216 -29.07 20.10 12.28
C LYS A 216 -30.46 20.35 11.67
N ASP A 217 -30.58 21.50 11.02
CA ASP A 217 -31.80 22.02 10.40
C ASP A 217 -31.35 23.02 9.31
N GLU A 218 -32.29 23.59 8.55
CA GLU A 218 -31.97 24.67 7.61
C GLU A 218 -31.28 25.85 8.31
N GLY A 219 -30.26 26.40 7.64
CA GLY A 219 -29.55 27.59 8.10
C GLY A 219 -30.49 28.79 8.15
N ARG A 220 -30.28 29.71 9.10
CA ARG A 220 -31.13 30.91 9.20
C ARG A 220 -30.35 32.16 9.57
N LYS A 221 -30.79 33.32 9.06
CA LYS A 221 -30.30 34.63 9.50
C LYS A 221 -30.89 34.97 10.85
N VAL A 222 -30.06 35.47 11.76
CA VAL A 222 -30.48 35.93 13.09
C VAL A 222 -29.74 37.20 13.48
N TYR A 223 -30.40 38.04 14.27
CA TYR A 223 -29.69 38.95 15.15
C TYR A 223 -29.32 38.20 16.43
N ARG A 224 -28.02 37.99 16.64
CA ARG A 224 -27.51 37.41 17.90
C ARG A 224 -27.25 38.52 18.90
N ILE A 225 -27.81 38.36 20.08
CA ILE A 225 -27.69 39.28 21.20
C ILE A 225 -27.14 38.51 22.39
N VAL A 226 -26.02 38.97 22.94
CA VAL A 226 -25.47 38.42 24.18
C VAL A 226 -26.00 39.25 25.35
N ALA A 227 -26.63 38.58 26.30
CA ALA A 227 -27.04 39.17 27.56
C ALA A 227 -26.32 38.44 28.70
N THR A 228 -25.57 39.18 29.52
CA THR A 228 -24.77 38.63 30.62
C THR A 228 -25.34 39.08 31.95
N GLY A 229 -25.44 38.19 32.92
CA GLY A 229 -25.81 38.52 34.29
C GLY A 229 -24.92 39.61 34.90
N LEU A 230 -25.50 40.59 35.60
CA LEU A 230 -24.75 41.70 36.19
C LEU A 230 -23.96 41.34 37.46
N ARG A 231 -24.15 40.14 38.03
CA ARG A 231 -23.58 39.72 39.32
C ARG A 231 -22.96 38.30 39.26
N PRO A 232 -21.83 38.03 39.95
CA PRO A 232 -21.12 36.74 39.91
C PRO A 232 -21.96 35.53 40.33
N GLU A 233 -22.92 35.69 41.24
CA GLU A 233 -23.85 34.65 41.67
C GLU A 233 -24.95 34.34 40.62
N GLN A 234 -24.97 35.08 39.51
CA GLN A 234 -25.87 34.95 38.36
C GLN A 234 -25.06 34.85 37.06
N ALA A 235 -23.91 34.15 37.08
CA ALA A 235 -23.02 33.95 35.93
C ALA A 235 -23.63 33.01 34.88
N GLU A 236 -24.85 33.30 34.46
CA GLU A 236 -25.49 32.71 33.29
C GLU A 236 -25.35 33.71 32.14
N ASP A 237 -24.73 33.28 31.06
CA ASP A 237 -24.69 34.01 29.80
C ASP A 237 -25.80 33.47 28.89
N TRP A 238 -26.60 34.38 28.31
CA TRP A 238 -27.63 34.02 27.35
C TRP A 238 -27.25 34.51 25.96
N ALA A 239 -27.19 33.56 25.04
CA ALA A 239 -27.17 33.85 23.60
C ALA A 239 -28.63 33.86 23.12
N ILE A 240 -29.14 35.04 22.78
CA ILE A 240 -30.52 35.26 22.35
C ILE A 240 -30.51 35.50 20.84
N SER A 241 -31.17 34.62 20.09
CA SER A 241 -31.30 34.72 18.64
C SER A 241 -32.67 35.29 18.29
N VAL A 242 -32.68 36.40 17.57
CA VAL A 242 -33.87 37.14 17.16
C VAL A 242 -34.04 37.06 15.66
N ASP A 243 -35.27 36.83 15.22
CA ASP A 243 -35.66 36.85 13.82
C ASP A 243 -35.47 38.27 13.23
N PRO A 244 -34.66 38.44 12.17
CA PRO A 244 -34.40 39.74 11.58
C PRO A 244 -35.57 40.29 10.74
N GLU A 245 -36.57 39.47 10.42
CA GLU A 245 -37.79 39.86 9.70
C GLU A 245 -38.89 40.28 10.69
N THR A 246 -39.16 39.43 11.68
CA THR A 246 -40.35 39.57 12.56
C THR A 246 -40.04 40.14 13.94
N GLY A 247 -38.78 40.07 14.38
CA GLY A 247 -38.34 40.48 15.70
C GLY A 247 -38.67 39.48 16.81
N LEU A 248 -39.21 38.30 16.47
CA LEU A 248 -39.50 37.24 17.44
C LEU A 248 -38.21 36.65 18.01
N ILE A 249 -38.20 36.35 19.31
CA ILE A 249 -37.14 35.53 19.89
C ILE A 249 -37.31 34.11 19.35
N LEU A 250 -36.35 33.68 18.54
CA LEU A 250 -36.33 32.35 17.93
C LEU A 250 -35.73 31.31 18.86
N GLU A 251 -34.74 31.71 19.64
CA GLU A 251 -34.00 30.82 20.52
C GLU A 251 -33.32 31.59 21.64
N VAL A 252 -33.34 31.02 22.84
CA VAL A 252 -32.51 31.47 23.95
C VAL A 252 -31.67 30.26 24.36
N LYS A 253 -30.36 30.34 24.15
CA LYS A 253 -29.43 29.33 24.67
C LYS A 253 -28.83 29.86 25.95
N THR A 254 -29.01 29.11 27.04
CA THR A 254 -28.16 29.29 28.22
C THR A 254 -26.79 28.73 27.87
N GLN A 255 -25.76 29.56 27.95
CA GLN A 255 -24.38 29.08 27.93
C GLN A 255 -24.05 28.61 29.35
N ILE A 256 -24.52 27.39 29.72
CA ILE A 256 -24.21 26.74 31.00
C ILE A 256 -22.83 26.09 30.92
N LEU A 257 -22.04 26.24 31.97
CA LEU A 257 -20.78 25.54 32.22
C LEU A 257 -21.04 24.02 32.37
N HIS A 258 -20.47 23.15 31.54
CA HIS A 258 -20.42 21.71 31.83
C HIS A 258 -19.71 21.50 33.18
N ALA A 259 -20.26 20.63 34.03
CA ALA A 259 -19.63 20.22 35.28
C ALA A 259 -19.13 18.77 35.17
N ASP A 260 -18.39 18.44 34.10
CA ASP A 260 -17.78 17.11 33.94
C ASP A 260 -16.89 16.80 35.14
N VAL A 261 -16.80 15.53 35.53
CA VAL A 261 -15.93 15.13 36.64
C VAL A 261 -14.52 14.94 36.11
N GLU A 262 -13.67 15.92 36.38
CA GLU A 262 -12.26 15.91 36.03
C GLU A 262 -11.44 15.43 37.23
N GLY A 263 -10.34 14.73 36.98
CA GLY A 263 -9.48 14.25 38.05
C GLY A 263 -8.21 13.61 37.55
N THR A 264 -7.43 13.08 38.49
CA THR A 264 -6.23 12.29 38.22
C THR A 264 -6.26 10.98 38.99
N VAL A 265 -5.59 9.96 38.45
CA VAL A 265 -5.31 8.71 39.17
C VAL A 265 -3.81 8.47 39.26
N THR A 266 -3.32 8.29 40.48
CA THR A 266 -1.92 7.98 40.78
C THR A 266 -1.79 6.73 41.65
N ALA A 267 -0.59 6.18 41.71
CA ALA A 267 -0.22 5.10 42.62
C ALA A 267 1.20 5.31 43.15
N GLN A 268 1.50 4.73 44.31
CA GLN A 268 2.85 4.56 44.79
C GLN A 268 3.48 3.38 44.03
N ILE A 269 4.45 3.69 43.17
CA ILE A 269 5.18 2.75 42.30
C ILE A 269 6.65 2.75 42.70
N THR A 270 7.28 1.59 42.76
CA THR A 270 8.73 1.48 42.97
C THR A 270 9.47 2.11 41.77
N PRO A 271 10.27 3.17 41.97
CA PRO A 271 10.94 3.83 40.86
C PRO A 271 12.27 3.14 40.49
N GLY A 272 12.70 3.37 39.25
CA GLY A 272 14.05 3.01 38.79
C GLY A 272 14.27 1.49 38.65
N LEU A 273 15.51 1.07 38.92
CA LEU A 273 16.01 -0.28 38.62
C LEU A 273 15.94 -1.25 39.81
N GLU A 274 15.87 -0.72 41.02
CA GLU A 274 15.92 -1.48 42.27
C GLU A 274 14.50 -1.80 42.78
N PRO A 275 14.33 -2.88 43.56
CA PRO A 275 13.02 -3.26 44.08
C PRO A 275 12.57 -2.36 45.24
N ASP A 276 11.31 -2.54 45.68
CA ASP A 276 10.79 -1.85 46.87
C ASP A 276 11.60 -2.25 48.10
N THR A 277 12.36 -1.29 48.62
CA THR A 277 13.16 -1.44 49.83
C THR A 277 13.15 -0.13 50.59
N VAL A 278 13.60 -0.16 51.85
CA VAL A 278 13.76 1.06 52.67
C VAL A 278 14.66 2.10 51.98
N SER A 279 15.64 1.66 51.16
CA SER A 279 16.53 2.53 50.38
C SER A 279 15.98 2.97 49.03
N ASN A 280 14.96 2.29 48.50
CA ASN A 280 14.26 2.64 47.26
C ASN A 280 12.73 2.65 47.47
N PRO A 281 12.21 3.60 48.24
CA PRO A 281 10.79 3.64 48.58
C PRO A 281 9.94 4.01 47.34
N PRO A 282 8.70 3.51 47.25
CA PRO A 282 7.78 3.86 46.17
C PRO A 282 7.52 5.37 46.08
N GLN A 283 7.29 5.85 44.86
CA GLN A 283 7.03 7.24 44.53
C GLN A 283 5.65 7.38 43.87
N SER A 284 5.03 8.55 44.04
CA SER A 284 3.75 8.85 43.40
C SER A 284 3.92 9.00 41.89
N THR A 285 3.32 8.07 41.14
CA THR A 285 3.38 8.00 39.67
C THR A 285 1.96 7.99 39.11
N PRO A 286 1.69 8.75 38.03
CA PRO A 286 0.40 8.66 37.32
C PRO A 286 0.16 7.27 36.73
N LEU A 287 -1.08 6.79 36.76
CA LEU A 287 -1.46 5.54 36.11
C LEU A 287 -2.19 5.82 34.81
N GLN A 288 -1.59 5.37 33.70
CA GLN A 288 -2.17 5.47 32.37
C GLN A 288 -3.05 4.26 32.01
N GLY A 289 -3.98 4.46 31.08
CA GLY A 289 -4.81 3.38 30.55
C GLY A 289 -5.81 2.77 31.54
N LEU A 290 -5.99 3.39 32.72
CA LEU A 290 -6.81 2.85 33.80
C LEU A 290 -8.27 3.24 33.58
N ASN A 291 -9.19 2.28 33.70
CA ASN A 291 -10.61 2.59 33.64
C ASN A 291 -11.07 3.20 34.98
N VAL A 292 -11.58 4.43 34.94
CA VAL A 292 -12.10 5.18 36.08
C VAL A 292 -13.56 5.54 35.83
N GLY A 293 -14.46 5.24 36.76
CA GLY A 293 -15.90 5.38 36.54
C GLY A 293 -16.70 5.89 37.71
N ILE A 294 -17.82 6.55 37.41
CA ILE A 294 -18.84 6.87 38.40
C ILE A 294 -19.63 5.59 38.70
N SER A 295 -19.88 5.32 39.98
CA SER A 295 -20.66 4.15 40.41
C SER A 295 -22.03 4.10 39.71
N GLY A 296 -22.25 3.08 38.87
CA GLY A 296 -23.47 2.92 38.07
C GLY A 296 -23.67 3.94 36.94
N GLY A 297 -22.64 4.72 36.60
CA GLY A 297 -22.67 5.79 35.61
C GLY A 297 -21.62 5.64 34.50
N ALA A 298 -21.22 6.79 33.93
CA ALA A 298 -20.19 6.85 32.89
C ALA A 298 -18.79 6.56 33.43
N SER A 299 -17.88 6.17 32.54
CA SER A 299 -16.46 5.99 32.82
C SER A 299 -15.58 6.62 31.75
N ALA A 300 -14.30 6.76 32.07
CA ALA A 300 -13.25 7.25 31.19
C ALA A 300 -11.97 6.42 31.41
N VAL A 301 -11.08 6.43 30.41
CA VAL A 301 -9.74 5.84 30.53
C VAL A 301 -8.76 6.96 30.83
N SER A 302 -7.87 6.75 31.81
CA SER A 302 -6.85 7.75 32.17
C SER A 302 -5.79 7.91 31.08
N GLN A 303 -5.34 9.14 30.88
CA GLN A 303 -4.27 9.50 29.95
C GLN A 303 -2.89 9.18 30.52
N THR A 304 -1.83 9.41 29.74
CA THR A 304 -0.42 9.16 30.15
C THR A 304 -0.02 9.92 31.42
N ASP A 305 -0.58 11.12 31.64
CA ASP A 305 -0.37 11.91 32.85
C ASP A 305 -1.32 11.55 34.01
N GLY A 306 -2.10 10.47 33.84
CA GLY A 306 -3.10 9.98 34.80
C GLY A 306 -4.38 10.82 34.84
N SER A 307 -4.51 11.86 34.03
CA SER A 307 -5.73 12.68 33.96
C SER A 307 -6.89 11.91 33.33
N PHE A 308 -8.11 12.23 33.75
CA PHE A 308 -9.33 11.73 33.14
C PHE A 308 -10.45 12.77 33.22
N VAL A 309 -11.40 12.67 32.29
CA VAL A 309 -12.62 13.48 32.28
C VAL A 309 -13.80 12.54 32.08
N ILE A 310 -14.65 12.40 33.10
CA ILE A 310 -15.86 11.59 33.04
C ILE A 310 -17.04 12.51 32.72
N PRO A 311 -17.71 12.34 31.57
CA PRO A 311 -18.85 13.16 31.20
C PRO A 311 -19.96 13.13 32.25
N HIS A 312 -20.38 14.29 32.76
CA HIS A 312 -21.45 14.40 33.76
C HIS A 312 -22.23 15.71 33.69
N GLY A 313 -23.56 15.62 33.60
CA GLY A 313 -24.45 16.78 33.43
C GLY A 313 -25.06 17.35 34.73
N GLY A 314 -24.70 16.81 35.90
CA GLY A 314 -25.23 17.21 37.20
C GLY A 314 -24.20 17.89 38.10
N VAL A 315 -24.67 18.50 39.20
CA VAL A 315 -23.82 19.09 40.25
C VAL A 315 -23.98 18.37 41.59
N ASP A 316 -24.77 17.29 41.62
CA ASP A 316 -24.97 16.49 42.82
C ASP A 316 -23.73 15.62 43.11
N PRO A 317 -23.40 15.34 44.38
CA PRO A 317 -22.27 14.50 44.72
C PRO A 317 -22.37 13.08 44.12
N VAL A 318 -21.30 12.62 43.48
CA VAL A 318 -21.14 11.27 42.90
C VAL A 318 -19.94 10.54 43.51
N GLN A 319 -19.90 9.21 43.41
CA GLN A 319 -18.75 8.40 43.81
C GLN A 319 -17.98 7.93 42.58
N VAL A 320 -16.70 8.30 42.49
CA VAL A 320 -15.75 7.83 41.47
C VAL A 320 -15.00 6.63 42.01
N LEU A 321 -14.82 5.61 41.17
CA LEU A 321 -14.23 4.31 41.47
C LEU A 321 -13.15 3.98 40.43
N ALA A 322 -12.07 3.33 40.87
CA ALA A 322 -11.05 2.76 40.00
C ALA A 322 -10.57 1.40 40.55
N ASN A 323 -10.24 0.47 39.67
CA ASN A 323 -9.55 -0.79 39.97
C ASN A 323 -8.40 -0.98 38.97
N LEU A 324 -7.46 -1.89 39.24
CA LEU A 324 -6.33 -2.17 38.34
C LEU A 324 -6.74 -3.05 37.15
N THR A 325 -7.78 -2.63 36.43
CA THR A 325 -8.17 -3.17 35.12
C THR A 325 -8.13 -2.05 34.11
N GLY A 326 -7.18 -2.13 33.18
CA GLY A 326 -6.91 -1.12 32.18
C GLY A 326 -6.84 -1.69 30.78
N THR A 327 -6.42 -0.86 29.84
CA THR A 327 -6.41 -1.16 28.41
C THR A 327 -5.59 -2.42 28.09
N TRP A 328 -4.39 -2.54 28.66
CA TRP A 328 -3.43 -3.60 28.29
C TRP A 328 -3.25 -4.67 29.37
N CYS A 329 -3.78 -4.44 30.58
CA CYS A 329 -3.56 -5.36 31.68
C CYS A 329 -4.71 -5.34 32.71
N SER A 330 -5.05 -6.52 33.23
CA SER A 330 -5.86 -6.68 34.44
C SER A 330 -5.04 -7.37 35.52
N VAL A 331 -4.87 -6.70 36.65
CA VAL A 331 -4.12 -7.23 37.80
C VAL A 331 -5.03 -8.03 38.71
N ILE A 332 -4.56 -9.23 39.08
CA ILE A 332 -5.24 -10.12 40.03
C ILE A 332 -4.31 -10.37 41.21
N ASN A 333 -4.76 -10.04 42.41
CA ASN A 333 -4.08 -10.42 43.66
C ASN A 333 -4.52 -11.84 44.04
N VAL A 334 -3.65 -12.83 43.81
CA VAL A 334 -3.99 -14.25 44.02
C VAL A 334 -4.18 -14.60 45.50
N SER A 335 -3.50 -13.88 46.40
CA SER A 335 -3.52 -14.14 47.84
C SER A 335 -4.55 -13.30 48.62
N GLY A 336 -5.26 -12.39 47.95
CA GLY A 336 -6.05 -11.36 48.60
C GLY A 336 -7.19 -10.80 47.76
N ALA A 337 -7.71 -9.66 48.17
CA ALA A 337 -8.69 -8.90 47.38
C ALA A 337 -7.95 -7.97 46.42
N ASN A 338 -8.46 -7.82 45.19
CA ASN A 338 -7.90 -6.89 44.21
C ASN A 338 -7.99 -5.45 44.71
N LEU A 339 -6.93 -4.67 44.47
CA LEU A 339 -6.87 -3.25 44.82
C LEU A 339 -7.93 -2.43 44.09
N SER A 340 -8.60 -1.55 44.84
CA SER A 340 -9.56 -0.58 44.31
C SER A 340 -9.51 0.72 45.12
N ALA A 341 -9.80 1.84 44.48
CA ALA A 341 -9.91 3.17 45.09
C ALA A 341 -11.29 3.77 44.83
N ALA A 342 -11.78 4.56 45.79
CA ALA A 342 -13.07 5.22 45.73
C ALA A 342 -13.01 6.63 46.34
N LEU A 343 -13.64 7.61 45.68
CA LEU A 343 -13.71 8.99 46.17
C LEU A 343 -15.08 9.60 45.87
N ASN A 344 -15.70 10.23 46.88
CA ASN A 344 -16.90 11.03 46.67
C ASN A 344 -16.49 12.43 46.21
N VAL A 345 -17.06 12.90 45.11
CA VAL A 345 -16.75 14.20 44.49
C VAL A 345 -18.04 14.94 44.15
N THR A 346 -18.03 16.26 44.28
CA THR A 346 -19.09 17.13 43.74
C THR A 346 -18.57 17.70 42.42
N PRO A 347 -19.22 17.43 41.28
CA PRO A 347 -18.76 17.89 39.97
C PRO A 347 -18.58 19.43 39.90
N PRO A 348 -17.58 19.95 39.15
CA PRO A 348 -16.69 19.24 38.23
C PRO A 348 -15.46 18.57 38.88
N GLY A 349 -15.29 18.67 40.20
CA GLY A 349 -14.18 18.05 40.93
C GLY A 349 -13.15 19.03 41.49
N PRO A 350 -11.87 18.61 41.66
CA PRO A 350 -11.26 17.42 41.05
C PRO A 350 -11.48 16.12 41.83
N ALA A 351 -11.59 15.00 41.11
CA ALA A 351 -11.62 13.63 41.64
C ALA A 351 -10.21 13.00 41.59
N ASN A 352 -9.33 13.36 42.53
CA ASN A 352 -7.96 12.82 42.55
C ASN A 352 -7.88 11.51 43.36
N LEU A 353 -7.74 10.38 42.68
CA LEU A 353 -7.58 9.06 43.29
C LEU A 353 -6.11 8.68 43.47
N VAL A 354 -5.80 8.05 44.60
CA VAL A 354 -4.53 7.35 44.81
C VAL A 354 -4.86 5.88 45.07
N MET A 355 -4.34 4.96 44.25
CA MET A 355 -4.72 3.54 44.32
C MET A 355 -4.29 2.87 45.63
N ASN A 356 -3.06 3.09 46.06
CA ASN A 356 -2.45 2.57 47.28
C ASN A 356 -1.96 3.73 48.17
N PRO A 357 -2.90 4.48 48.80
CA PRO A 357 -2.57 5.69 49.58
C PRO A 357 -1.84 5.38 50.89
N VAL A 358 -1.90 4.13 51.36
CA VAL A 358 -1.17 3.62 52.52
C VAL A 358 -0.15 2.62 52.00
N TYR A 359 1.10 2.79 52.41
CA TYR A 359 2.16 1.86 52.04
C TYR A 359 1.84 0.44 52.53
N ASP A 360 1.78 -0.49 51.59
CA ASP A 360 1.69 -1.92 51.79
C ASP A 360 2.41 -2.59 50.60
N PRO A 361 3.49 -3.37 50.83
CA PRO A 361 4.28 -3.98 49.76
C PRO A 361 3.45 -4.87 48.81
N LEU A 362 2.35 -5.48 49.29
CA LEU A 362 1.48 -6.29 48.44
C LEU A 362 0.70 -5.43 47.44
N THR A 363 0.25 -4.25 47.87
CA THR A 363 -0.46 -3.30 46.99
C THR A 363 0.50 -2.53 46.07
N VAL A 364 1.74 -2.31 46.50
CA VAL A 364 2.81 -1.76 45.65
C VAL A 364 3.13 -2.74 44.53
N ALA A 365 3.21 -4.04 44.82
CA ALA A 365 3.40 -5.08 43.80
C ALA A 365 2.27 -5.12 42.76
N GLU A 366 1.01 -4.92 43.18
CA GLU A 366 -0.14 -4.78 42.28
C GLU A 366 0.03 -3.58 41.33
N CYS A 367 0.36 -2.41 41.89
CA CYS A 367 0.55 -1.20 41.11
C CYS A 367 1.77 -1.27 40.17
N ASN A 368 2.89 -1.88 40.61
CA ASN A 368 4.09 -2.09 39.80
C ASN A 368 3.78 -2.96 38.57
N ALA A 369 3.10 -4.09 38.76
CA ALA A 369 2.73 -4.98 37.66
C ALA A 369 1.89 -4.23 36.62
N TYR A 370 0.88 -3.48 37.06
CA TYR A 370 0.04 -2.68 36.17
C TYR A 370 0.87 -1.65 35.38
N HIS A 371 1.69 -0.87 36.08
CA HIS A 371 2.44 0.24 35.49
C HIS A 371 3.48 -0.25 34.47
N TYR A 372 4.36 -1.18 34.86
CA TYR A 372 5.43 -1.63 34.00
C TYR A 372 4.93 -2.48 32.82
N THR A 373 3.79 -3.17 32.97
CA THR A 373 3.13 -3.82 31.82
C THR A 373 2.73 -2.80 30.75
N HIS A 374 2.13 -1.67 31.14
CA HIS A 374 1.76 -0.62 30.19
C HIS A 374 2.99 0.06 29.59
N VAL A 375 4.04 0.30 30.39
CA VAL A 375 5.31 0.87 29.89
C VAL A 375 5.93 -0.04 28.83
N THR A 376 5.97 -1.35 29.06
CA THR A 376 6.55 -2.32 28.12
C THR A 376 5.70 -2.48 26.87
N HIS A 377 4.37 -2.54 27.00
CA HIS A 377 3.46 -2.54 25.85
C HIS A 377 3.68 -1.31 24.96
N ASP A 378 3.64 -0.11 25.56
CA ASP A 378 3.72 1.14 24.81
C ASP A 378 5.11 1.36 24.21
N PHE A 379 6.18 0.82 24.83
CA PHE A 379 7.52 0.83 24.25
C PHE A 379 7.58 0.17 22.86
N ILE A 380 6.95 -1.01 22.72
CA ILE A 380 6.86 -1.72 21.43
C ILE A 380 5.87 -1.00 20.49
N ARG A 381 4.69 -0.62 21.00
CA ARG A 381 3.65 0.00 20.16
C ARG A 381 4.03 1.37 19.62
N SER A 382 4.80 2.17 20.36
CA SER A 382 5.26 3.47 19.89
C SER A 382 6.30 3.40 18.77
N ARG A 383 6.82 2.21 18.45
CA ARG A 383 7.88 1.94 17.47
C ARG A 383 7.42 1.05 16.31
N THR A 384 6.13 0.73 16.25
CA THR A 384 5.53 -0.12 15.20
C THR A 384 4.39 0.61 14.48
N SER A 385 4.34 0.50 13.15
CA SER A 385 3.26 1.09 12.33
C SER A 385 1.99 0.24 12.30
N GLY A 386 2.08 -1.07 12.60
CA GLY A 386 0.98 -2.01 12.75
C GLY A 386 0.97 -2.68 14.14
N ASN A 387 -0.10 -3.40 14.48
CA ASN A 387 -0.19 -4.13 15.75
C ASN A 387 0.50 -5.51 15.61
N PRO A 388 1.61 -5.79 16.33
CA PRO A 388 2.29 -7.10 16.30
C PRO A 388 1.52 -8.18 17.08
N GLY A 389 0.21 -7.99 17.27
CA GLY A 389 -0.67 -8.87 18.02
C GLY A 389 -0.67 -8.64 19.54
N ILE A 390 -0.06 -7.56 20.05
CA ILE A 390 0.08 -7.29 21.49
C ILE A 390 -0.98 -6.34 22.07
N ASP A 391 -1.81 -5.68 21.25
CA ASP A 391 -2.94 -4.84 21.71
C ASP A 391 -4.10 -5.69 22.28
N VAL A 392 -3.79 -6.52 23.27
CA VAL A 392 -4.72 -7.39 23.98
C VAL A 392 -4.44 -7.27 25.48
N SER A 393 -5.51 -7.30 26.29
CA SER A 393 -5.37 -7.21 27.74
C SER A 393 -4.79 -8.51 28.30
N LEU A 394 -3.61 -8.42 28.92
CA LEU A 394 -2.92 -9.53 29.57
C LEU A 394 -3.29 -9.63 31.05
N THR A 395 -3.36 -10.84 31.61
CA THR A 395 -3.54 -10.99 33.06
C THR A 395 -2.20 -10.89 33.77
N ALA A 396 -2.09 -10.01 34.77
CA ALA A 396 -0.95 -9.97 35.68
C ALA A 396 -1.34 -10.51 37.05
N ASN A 397 -0.93 -11.74 37.36
CA ASN A 397 -1.15 -12.34 38.66
C ASN A 397 -0.02 -11.93 39.60
N VAL A 398 -0.35 -11.31 40.71
CA VAL A 398 0.63 -10.86 41.70
C VAL A 398 0.36 -11.49 43.06
N ASN A 399 1.37 -11.39 43.92
CA ASN A 399 1.34 -11.89 45.29
C ASN A 399 1.04 -13.40 45.37
N LEU A 400 1.56 -14.19 44.43
CA LEU A 400 1.50 -15.65 44.52
C LEU A 400 2.24 -16.12 45.78
N THR A 401 1.65 -17.05 46.54
CA THR A 401 2.20 -17.57 47.81
C THR A 401 3.31 -18.61 47.56
N ASP A 402 4.34 -18.15 46.87
CA ASP A 402 5.62 -18.81 46.63
C ASP A 402 6.71 -17.72 46.60
N THR A 403 7.98 -18.08 46.43
CA THR A 403 9.10 -17.15 46.61
C THR A 403 10.18 -17.31 45.54
N CYS A 404 10.91 -16.24 45.25
CA CYS A 404 12.11 -16.28 44.40
C CYS A 404 11.90 -16.68 42.93
N ASN A 405 10.75 -16.34 42.35
CA ASN A 405 10.55 -16.51 40.90
C ASN A 405 9.54 -15.51 40.32
N ALA A 406 9.55 -15.36 39.00
CA ALA A 406 8.47 -14.81 38.20
C ALA A 406 8.38 -15.66 36.92
N PHE A 407 7.23 -15.67 36.25
CA PHE A 407 7.10 -16.40 34.99
C PHE A 407 5.94 -15.92 34.11
N PHE A 408 6.14 -16.04 32.80
CA PHE A 408 5.07 -16.03 31.80
C PHE A 408 4.45 -17.42 31.60
N SER A 409 3.13 -17.48 31.51
CA SER A 409 2.36 -18.69 31.20
C SER A 409 1.74 -18.58 29.80
N PRO A 410 2.31 -19.25 28.77
CA PRO A 410 1.76 -19.19 27.40
C PRO A 410 0.32 -19.72 27.29
N GLY A 411 -0.02 -20.75 28.09
CA GLY A 411 -1.35 -21.36 28.05
C GLY A 411 -2.43 -20.49 28.69
N GLU A 412 -2.09 -19.74 29.73
CA GLU A 412 -3.03 -18.85 30.43
C GLU A 412 -2.96 -17.41 29.91
N GLN A 413 -1.98 -17.07 29.08
CA GLN A 413 -1.68 -15.70 28.66
C GLN A 413 -1.59 -14.79 29.89
N SER A 414 -0.65 -15.12 30.79
CA SER A 414 -0.48 -14.40 32.05
C SER A 414 0.99 -14.21 32.42
N ILE A 415 1.29 -13.10 33.09
CA ILE A 415 2.57 -12.85 33.78
C ILE A 415 2.35 -12.97 35.28
N ASN A 416 3.28 -13.63 35.98
CA ASN A 416 3.05 -14.12 37.34
C ASN A 416 4.20 -13.74 38.27
N PHE A 417 3.88 -13.13 39.42
CA PHE A 417 4.86 -12.56 40.35
C PHE A 417 4.66 -13.05 41.80
N PHE A 418 5.77 -13.43 42.43
CA PHE A 418 5.82 -14.07 43.74
C PHE A 418 6.01 -13.05 44.86
N GLN A 419 5.52 -13.39 46.06
CA GLN A 419 5.69 -12.56 47.25
C GLN A 419 7.15 -12.51 47.72
N GLU A 420 7.46 -11.51 48.53
CA GLU A 420 8.70 -11.48 49.30
C GLU A 420 8.81 -12.71 50.19
N GLY A 421 9.98 -13.35 50.18
CA GLY A 421 10.28 -14.52 50.99
C GLY A 421 11.44 -15.33 50.42
N GLY A 422 11.91 -16.34 51.17
CA GLY A 422 13.04 -17.17 50.71
C GLY A 422 14.39 -16.44 50.56
N GLY A 423 14.47 -15.17 50.97
CA GLY A 423 15.61 -14.27 50.73
C GLY A 423 15.44 -13.34 49.52
N CYS A 424 14.31 -13.42 48.82
CA CYS A 424 13.98 -12.61 47.66
C CYS A 424 12.96 -11.53 47.98
N VAL A 425 13.07 -10.39 47.30
CA VAL A 425 12.05 -9.33 47.30
C VAL A 425 10.77 -9.81 46.59
N ASN A 426 9.68 -9.05 46.70
CA ASN A 426 8.52 -9.28 45.83
C ASN A 426 8.95 -9.09 44.37
N THR A 427 8.64 -10.04 43.50
CA THR A 427 9.21 -10.08 42.14
C THR A 427 8.49 -9.18 41.14
N SER A 428 7.43 -8.49 41.56
CA SER A 428 6.73 -7.48 40.75
C SER A 428 7.42 -6.11 40.81
N PHE A 429 8.50 -5.95 40.05
CA PHE A 429 9.19 -4.67 39.87
C PHE A 429 9.80 -4.54 38.47
N ALA A 430 10.20 -3.31 38.10
CA ALA A 430 10.56 -2.85 36.76
C ALA A 430 11.11 -3.91 35.78
N SER A 431 12.37 -4.34 35.97
CA SER A 431 13.07 -5.24 35.04
C SER A 431 12.43 -6.62 34.94
N VAL A 432 11.89 -7.12 36.04
CA VAL A 432 11.24 -8.44 36.07
C VAL A 432 9.91 -8.38 35.33
N VAL A 433 9.09 -7.35 35.54
CA VAL A 433 7.82 -7.18 34.81
C VAL A 433 8.06 -7.04 33.30
N ALA A 434 9.05 -6.23 32.91
CA ALA A 434 9.42 -6.06 31.51
C ALA A 434 9.92 -7.37 30.87
N HIS A 435 10.72 -8.15 31.61
CA HIS A 435 11.18 -9.48 31.18
C HIS A 435 10.00 -10.45 30.97
N GLU A 436 9.10 -10.59 31.94
CA GLU A 436 7.96 -11.50 31.79
C GLU A 436 7.02 -11.10 30.64
N TYR A 437 6.87 -9.79 30.39
CA TYR A 437 6.12 -9.30 29.22
C TYR A 437 6.88 -9.55 27.90
N GLY A 438 8.21 -9.57 27.91
CA GLY A 438 9.04 -10.01 26.79
C GLY A 438 8.66 -11.41 26.30
N HIS A 439 8.44 -12.35 27.22
CA HIS A 439 8.00 -13.70 26.87
C HIS A 439 6.61 -13.72 26.24
N PHE A 440 5.71 -12.83 26.68
CA PHE A 440 4.42 -12.62 26.03
C PHE A 440 4.60 -12.16 24.58
N ILE A 441 5.47 -11.18 24.30
CA ILE A 441 5.75 -10.71 22.94
C ILE A 441 6.26 -11.86 22.06
N VAL A 442 7.25 -12.63 22.52
CA VAL A 442 7.78 -13.82 21.81
C VAL A 442 6.65 -14.80 21.47
N ASN A 443 5.71 -15.02 22.39
CA ASN A 443 4.57 -15.89 22.15
C ASN A 443 3.59 -15.33 21.10
N ARG A 444 3.36 -14.01 21.10
CA ARG A 444 2.48 -13.35 20.12
C ARG A 444 3.07 -13.33 18.71
N LEU A 445 4.39 -13.30 18.60
CA LEU A 445 5.13 -13.43 17.34
C LEU A 445 5.20 -14.88 16.82
N GLY A 446 4.69 -15.87 17.57
CA GLY A 446 4.74 -17.27 17.18
C GLY A 446 6.14 -17.91 17.29
N LEU A 447 7.05 -17.28 18.04
CA LEU A 447 8.43 -17.70 18.17
C LEU A 447 8.64 -18.70 19.32
N ALA A 448 9.67 -19.53 19.19
CA ALA A 448 10.06 -20.45 20.25
C ALA A 448 10.61 -19.67 21.45
N GLN A 449 10.27 -20.12 22.67
CA GLN A 449 10.83 -19.57 23.91
C GLN A 449 12.28 -20.05 24.08
N GLY A 450 12.56 -21.03 24.94
CA GLY A 450 13.93 -21.58 25.06
C GLY A 450 14.98 -20.50 25.36
N GLY A 451 16.23 -20.71 24.92
CA GLY A 451 17.28 -19.69 25.09
C GLY A 451 16.95 -18.37 24.38
N PHE A 452 16.28 -18.43 23.23
CA PHE A 452 15.86 -17.24 22.48
C PHE A 452 14.89 -16.35 23.29
N GLY A 453 13.82 -16.93 23.83
CA GLY A 453 12.82 -16.23 24.61
C GLY A 453 13.39 -15.57 25.86
N GLU A 454 14.32 -16.23 26.54
CA GLU A 454 15.06 -15.63 27.67
C GLU A 454 15.88 -14.41 27.23
N GLY A 455 16.63 -14.55 26.14
CA GLY A 455 17.45 -13.47 25.60
C GLY A 455 16.63 -12.29 25.10
N PHE A 456 15.54 -12.55 24.37
CA PHE A 456 14.63 -11.52 23.87
C PHE A 456 14.03 -10.72 25.02
N SER A 457 13.57 -11.43 26.06
CA SER A 457 12.96 -10.84 27.25
C SER A 457 13.94 -10.01 28.07
N ASP A 458 15.20 -10.46 28.17
CA ASP A 458 16.28 -9.67 28.73
C ASP A 458 16.50 -8.37 27.92
N VAL A 459 16.59 -8.44 26.59
CA VAL A 459 16.79 -7.26 25.73
C VAL A 459 15.64 -6.25 25.89
N VAL A 460 14.38 -6.70 25.96
CA VAL A 460 13.23 -5.83 26.23
C VAL A 460 13.43 -5.05 27.53
N SER A 461 13.76 -5.74 28.63
CA SER A 461 14.03 -5.09 29.92
C SER A 461 15.21 -4.12 29.82
N MET A 462 16.32 -4.55 29.23
CA MET A 462 17.56 -3.77 29.15
C MET A 462 17.37 -2.48 28.37
N LEU A 463 16.69 -2.53 27.22
CA LEU A 463 16.51 -1.37 26.36
C LEU A 463 15.46 -0.40 26.88
N ILE A 464 14.41 -0.88 27.56
CA ILE A 464 13.41 0.00 28.21
C ILE A 464 14.04 0.77 29.37
N LEU A 465 14.90 0.11 30.16
CA LEU A 465 15.47 0.67 31.38
C LEU A 465 16.85 1.29 31.20
N ASP A 466 17.45 1.16 30.01
CA ASP A 466 18.85 1.50 29.71
C ASP A 466 19.82 0.97 30.79
N ASP A 467 19.69 -0.32 31.12
CA ASP A 467 20.51 -1.02 32.12
C ASP A 467 20.85 -2.44 31.63
N PRO A 468 22.13 -2.87 31.61
CA PRO A 468 22.48 -4.22 31.15
C PRO A 468 22.08 -5.31 32.15
N ILE A 469 21.67 -4.94 33.37
CA ILE A 469 21.45 -5.88 34.46
C ILE A 469 19.96 -6.15 34.65
N ILE A 470 19.60 -7.42 34.68
CA ILE A 470 18.22 -7.87 34.93
C ILE A 470 18.09 -8.23 36.40
N GLY A 471 17.01 -7.72 37.04
CA GLY A 471 16.65 -8.06 38.40
C GLY A 471 17.67 -7.62 39.45
N ARG A 472 18.17 -6.38 39.37
CA ARG A 472 18.95 -5.78 40.47
C ARG A 472 18.18 -5.91 41.78
N GLY A 473 18.89 -6.26 42.86
CA GLY A 473 18.31 -6.38 44.19
C GLY A 473 17.40 -7.59 44.40
N PHE A 474 17.26 -8.51 43.42
CA PHE A 474 16.29 -9.61 43.48
C PHE A 474 16.48 -10.52 44.70
N LEU A 475 17.73 -10.83 45.08
CA LEU A 475 18.11 -11.57 46.29
C LEU A 475 18.53 -10.65 47.45
N GLY A 476 18.13 -9.39 47.41
CA GLY A 476 18.54 -8.33 48.32
C GLY A 476 19.63 -7.39 47.76
N PRO A 477 20.00 -6.33 48.50
CA PRO A 477 20.87 -5.27 47.99
C PRO A 477 22.22 -5.76 47.45
N GLY A 478 22.59 -5.32 46.24
CA GLY A 478 23.86 -5.66 45.59
C GLY A 478 23.89 -7.06 44.95
N THR A 479 22.73 -7.63 44.66
CA THR A 479 22.57 -8.87 43.88
C THR A 479 21.91 -8.57 42.54
N GLU A 480 22.02 -9.49 41.59
CA GLU A 480 21.34 -9.43 40.30
C GLU A 480 20.89 -10.83 39.86
N VAL A 481 19.92 -10.89 38.95
CA VAL A 481 19.51 -12.15 38.31
C VAL A 481 20.48 -12.49 37.20
N ARG A 482 20.77 -11.53 36.31
CA ARG A 482 21.70 -11.71 35.17
C ARG A 482 22.43 -10.42 34.82
N ASP A 483 23.67 -10.58 34.35
CA ASP A 483 24.50 -9.57 33.69
C ASP A 483 25.07 -10.22 32.41
N PRO A 484 24.37 -10.07 31.26
CA PRO A 484 24.77 -10.71 30.00
C PRO A 484 26.18 -10.32 29.55
N ILE A 485 26.59 -9.07 29.80
CA ILE A 485 27.92 -8.56 29.44
C ILE A 485 29.01 -9.23 30.28
N ALA A 486 28.83 -9.28 31.61
CA ALA A 486 29.80 -9.92 32.49
C ALA A 486 29.87 -11.45 32.28
N ALA A 487 28.75 -12.08 31.92
CA ALA A 487 28.70 -13.50 31.64
C ALA A 487 29.48 -13.88 30.36
N ASN A 488 29.46 -13.01 29.34
CA ASN A 488 30.20 -13.16 28.09
C ASN A 488 30.07 -14.55 27.43
N ILE A 489 28.85 -15.08 27.43
CA ILE A 489 28.56 -16.41 26.87
C ILE A 489 28.79 -16.38 25.35
N GLN A 490 29.46 -17.40 24.82
CA GLN A 490 29.83 -17.49 23.42
C GLN A 490 28.88 -18.40 22.64
N TYR A 491 28.71 -18.15 21.35
CA TYR A 491 28.11 -19.07 20.39
C TYR A 491 29.14 -20.13 19.93
N PRO A 492 28.73 -21.41 19.76
CA PRO A 492 27.46 -22.00 20.19
C PRO A 492 27.38 -22.09 21.72
N CYS A 493 26.17 -22.00 22.27
CA CYS A 493 25.99 -22.02 23.74
C CYS A 493 26.62 -23.30 24.35
N PRO A 494 27.43 -23.17 25.42
CA PRO A 494 28.13 -24.32 26.00
C PRO A 494 27.25 -25.21 26.90
N THR A 495 25.97 -24.89 27.07
CA THR A 495 25.03 -25.59 27.97
C THR A 495 23.64 -25.67 27.34
N THR A 496 22.72 -26.43 27.96
CA THR A 496 21.30 -26.44 27.61
C THR A 496 20.45 -25.58 28.55
N SER A 497 21.10 -24.75 29.39
CA SER A 497 20.41 -23.86 30.32
C SER A 497 19.90 -22.64 29.56
N VAL A 498 18.59 -22.57 29.34
CA VAL A 498 17.96 -21.48 28.58
C VAL A 498 18.34 -20.09 29.10
N HIS A 499 18.34 -19.88 30.42
CA HIS A 499 18.74 -18.62 31.06
C HIS A 499 20.23 -18.29 30.87
N THR A 500 21.08 -19.31 30.71
CA THR A 500 22.50 -19.11 30.41
C THR A 500 22.69 -18.78 28.95
N CYS A 501 22.00 -19.50 28.06
CA CYS A 501 22.12 -19.29 26.62
C CYS A 501 21.47 -17.99 26.14
N GLY A 502 20.39 -17.53 26.79
CA GLY A 502 19.73 -16.25 26.51
C GLY A 502 20.66 -15.04 26.62
N GLN A 503 21.68 -15.12 27.46
CA GLN A 503 22.64 -14.03 27.66
C GLN A 503 23.51 -13.74 26.44
N ILE A 504 23.57 -14.62 25.43
CA ILE A 504 24.26 -14.33 24.16
C ILE A 504 23.54 -13.17 23.46
N LEU A 505 22.21 -13.27 23.29
CA LEU A 505 21.40 -12.26 22.60
C LEU A 505 21.33 -10.95 23.40
N GLY A 506 21.14 -11.04 24.72
CA GLY A 506 21.19 -9.90 25.63
C GLY A 506 22.50 -9.12 25.50
N SER A 507 23.63 -9.83 25.48
CA SER A 507 24.95 -9.21 25.34
C SER A 507 25.16 -8.57 23.96
N CYS A 508 24.77 -9.25 22.88
CA CYS A 508 24.86 -8.69 21.52
C CYS A 508 24.10 -7.36 21.40
N PHE A 509 22.83 -7.29 21.78
CA PHE A 509 22.04 -6.06 21.67
C PHE A 509 22.52 -4.94 22.59
N TRP A 510 23.05 -5.27 23.78
CA TRP A 510 23.62 -4.25 24.64
C TRP A 510 24.94 -3.69 24.10
N LEU A 511 25.80 -4.54 23.54
CA LEU A 511 27.02 -4.09 22.87
C LEU A 511 26.71 -3.27 21.60
N LEU A 512 25.63 -3.57 20.87
CA LEU A 512 25.10 -2.69 19.82
C LEU A 512 24.71 -1.33 20.41
N ARG A 513 23.94 -1.29 21.52
CA ARG A 513 23.59 -0.05 22.22
C ARG A 513 24.82 0.76 22.62
N GLU A 514 25.87 0.13 23.16
CA GLU A 514 27.11 0.83 23.55
C GLU A 514 27.89 1.34 22.33
N SER A 515 27.93 0.56 21.26
CA SER A 515 28.63 0.90 20.02
C SER A 515 27.95 2.06 19.30
N PHE A 516 26.63 2.01 19.13
CA PHE A 516 25.84 3.12 18.58
C PHE A 516 25.82 4.33 19.52
N GLY A 517 25.83 4.12 20.85
CA GLY A 517 26.00 5.20 21.81
C GLY A 517 27.34 5.94 21.66
N THR A 518 28.40 5.22 21.27
CA THR A 518 29.71 5.80 20.95
C THR A 518 29.70 6.54 19.60
N LEU A 519 29.01 5.99 18.59
CA LEU A 519 28.93 6.54 17.24
C LEU A 519 28.03 7.78 17.14
N LEU A 520 26.82 7.70 17.70
CA LEU A 520 25.74 8.68 17.53
C LEU A 520 25.56 9.60 18.75
N GLY A 521 26.14 9.25 19.89
CA GLY A 521 25.86 9.83 21.20
C GLY A 521 24.92 8.93 22.02
N SER A 522 25.05 8.93 23.35
CA SER A 522 24.41 7.91 24.20
C SER A 522 22.89 7.84 24.07
N GLN A 523 22.20 9.00 23.97
CA GLN A 523 20.74 9.02 23.85
C GLN A 523 20.30 8.60 22.45
N GLN A 524 20.90 9.18 21.39
CA GLN A 524 20.60 8.82 20.01
C GLN A 524 20.92 7.35 19.72
N GLY A 525 22.00 6.82 20.27
CA GLY A 525 22.37 5.41 20.14
C GLY A 525 21.40 4.46 20.84
N LEU A 526 20.87 4.86 22.01
CA LEU A 526 19.79 4.12 22.68
C LEU A 526 18.52 4.14 21.82
N GLU A 527 18.08 5.31 21.36
CA GLU A 527 16.88 5.45 20.52
C GLU A 527 17.00 4.64 19.22
N PHE A 528 18.16 4.70 18.57
CA PHE A 528 18.47 3.90 17.37
C PHE A 528 18.42 2.40 17.66
N THR A 529 19.07 1.95 18.73
CA THR A 529 19.10 0.51 19.07
C THR A 529 17.74 -0.01 19.51
N GLN A 530 16.95 0.81 20.21
CA GLN A 530 15.56 0.49 20.56
C GLN A 530 14.70 0.30 19.32
N GLN A 531 14.84 1.17 18.31
CA GLN A 531 14.11 1.02 17.05
C GLN A 531 14.58 -0.22 16.29
N LEU A 532 15.90 -0.39 16.12
CA LEU A 532 16.51 -1.55 15.47
C LEU A 532 16.05 -2.88 16.10
N PHE A 533 15.99 -2.96 17.44
CA PHE A 533 15.49 -4.14 18.14
C PHE A 533 14.01 -4.42 17.86
N VAL A 534 13.17 -3.38 17.84
CA VAL A 534 11.74 -3.55 17.54
C VAL A 534 11.57 -3.99 16.08
N ASP A 535 12.27 -3.37 15.13
CA ASP A 535 12.22 -3.79 13.72
C ASP A 535 12.73 -5.23 13.55
N TRP A 536 13.80 -5.60 14.23
CA TRP A 536 14.34 -6.97 14.27
C TRP A 536 13.34 -7.96 14.84
N SER A 537 12.62 -7.60 15.90
CA SER A 537 11.59 -8.46 16.49
C SER A 537 10.46 -8.81 15.52
N LEU A 538 10.21 -7.98 14.49
CA LEU A 538 9.17 -8.21 13.51
C LEU A 538 9.58 -9.15 12.37
N ILE A 539 10.89 -9.27 12.11
CA ILE A 539 11.41 -10.10 11.00
C ILE A 539 12.11 -11.38 11.47
N THR A 540 12.51 -11.45 12.74
CA THR A 540 13.31 -12.56 13.24
C THR A 540 12.54 -13.88 13.22
N ILE A 541 13.24 -14.96 12.87
CA ILE A 541 12.69 -16.32 12.91
C ILE A 541 12.99 -17.06 14.23
N GLY A 542 13.62 -16.37 15.19
CA GLY A 542 13.98 -16.94 16.48
C GLY A 542 15.35 -17.62 16.50
N GLY A 543 15.69 -18.21 17.65
CA GLY A 543 16.99 -18.88 17.85
C GLY A 543 17.04 -20.30 17.31
N VAL A 544 18.24 -20.75 16.94
CA VAL A 544 18.52 -22.14 16.50
C VAL A 544 19.10 -22.97 17.64
N GLY A 545 18.41 -24.07 17.98
CA GLY A 545 18.83 -24.99 19.04
C GLY A 545 18.78 -24.35 20.42
N ASP A 546 19.87 -24.49 21.20
CA ASP A 546 19.97 -23.89 22.53
C ASP A 546 20.50 -22.44 22.50
N SER A 547 21.05 -21.96 21.38
CA SER A 547 21.67 -20.63 21.27
C SER A 547 20.63 -19.55 20.99
N SER A 548 20.64 -18.47 21.77
CA SER A 548 19.70 -17.35 21.61
C SER A 548 20.06 -16.40 20.46
N ALA A 549 21.29 -16.44 19.97
CA ALA A 549 21.78 -15.72 18.80
C ALA A 549 22.79 -16.60 18.04
N HIS A 550 22.85 -16.43 16.72
CA HIS A 550 23.64 -17.24 15.79
C HIS A 550 23.92 -16.42 14.50
N PRO A 551 24.69 -16.94 13.53
CA PRO A 551 25.02 -16.21 12.30
C PRO A 551 23.81 -15.63 11.56
N GLU A 552 22.68 -16.34 11.52
CA GLU A 552 21.45 -15.84 10.91
C GLU A 552 20.84 -14.65 11.69
N THR A 553 21.01 -14.57 13.02
CA THR A 553 20.66 -13.37 13.79
C THR A 553 21.48 -12.16 13.34
N ALA A 554 22.77 -12.34 13.06
CA ALA A 554 23.62 -11.27 12.54
C ALA A 554 23.17 -10.84 11.13
N ILE A 555 22.78 -11.79 10.29
CA ILE A 555 22.21 -11.51 8.96
C ILE A 555 20.90 -10.70 9.09
N GLU A 556 19.98 -11.09 9.98
CA GLU A 556 18.72 -10.35 10.20
C GLU A 556 18.97 -8.90 10.63
N VAL A 557 19.95 -8.67 11.52
CA VAL A 557 20.31 -7.31 11.96
C VAL A 557 20.97 -6.51 10.82
N LEU A 558 21.84 -7.13 10.02
CA LEU A 558 22.42 -6.49 8.83
C LEU A 558 21.36 -6.17 7.77
N VAL A 559 20.37 -7.04 7.55
CA VAL A 559 19.23 -6.79 6.66
C VAL A 559 18.46 -5.54 7.04
N LEU A 560 18.34 -5.26 8.34
CA LEU A 560 17.68 -4.04 8.81
C LEU A 560 18.57 -2.79 8.78
N ASP A 561 19.89 -2.98 8.86
CA ASP A 561 20.85 -1.89 8.76
C ASP A 561 21.05 -1.43 7.31
N ASP A 562 20.81 -2.32 6.35
CA ASP A 562 20.95 -2.10 4.90
C ASP A 562 20.13 -0.89 4.41
N ASP A 563 20.76 -0.03 3.60
CA ASP A 563 20.16 1.22 3.13
C ASP A 563 19.82 1.23 1.63
N ASP A 564 20.29 0.22 0.86
CA ASP A 564 20.10 0.16 -0.58
C ASP A 564 19.54 -1.16 -1.13
N GLY A 565 19.17 -2.10 -0.24
CA GLY A 565 18.60 -3.40 -0.61
C GLY A 565 19.64 -4.39 -1.13
N ASN A 566 20.93 -4.10 -1.00
CA ASN A 566 22.02 -4.94 -1.46
C ASN A 566 23.09 -5.13 -0.37
N LEU A 567 22.84 -6.11 0.51
CA LEU A 567 23.82 -6.66 1.45
C LEU A 567 25.17 -7.03 0.82
N GLY A 568 25.22 -7.24 -0.50
CA GLY A 568 26.42 -7.61 -1.22
C GLY A 568 27.47 -6.49 -1.28
N ASN A 569 27.08 -5.23 -1.08
CA ASN A 569 27.99 -4.10 -0.94
C ASN A 569 28.32 -3.76 0.54
N GLY A 570 27.76 -4.51 1.49
CA GLY A 570 27.81 -4.24 2.91
C GLY A 570 26.52 -3.59 3.41
N THR A 571 26.62 -2.91 4.54
CA THR A 571 25.56 -2.07 5.14
C THR A 571 26.25 -0.87 5.79
N PRO A 572 25.57 0.27 6.02
CA PRO A 572 26.16 1.47 6.62
C PRO A 572 26.96 1.25 7.90
N ASN A 573 26.53 0.31 8.74
CA ASN A 573 27.16 -0.03 10.02
C ASN A 573 27.71 -1.47 10.06
N PHE A 574 27.99 -2.08 8.89
CA PHE A 574 28.45 -3.46 8.75
C PHE A 574 29.58 -3.83 9.72
N ASP A 575 30.69 -3.07 9.68
CA ASP A 575 31.84 -3.33 10.54
C ASP A 575 31.49 -3.23 12.03
N LEU A 576 30.66 -2.26 12.42
CA LEU A 576 30.24 -2.07 13.82
C LEU A 576 29.42 -3.28 14.29
N ILE A 577 28.41 -3.67 13.52
CA ILE A 577 27.51 -4.79 13.83
C ILE A 577 28.31 -6.08 13.88
N CYS A 578 29.16 -6.34 12.89
CA CYS A 578 29.95 -7.56 12.82
C CYS A 578 31.04 -7.66 13.90
N ASN A 579 31.61 -6.53 14.34
CA ASN A 579 32.50 -6.53 15.50
C ASN A 579 31.76 -6.93 16.80
N VAL A 580 30.50 -6.51 16.96
CA VAL A 580 29.68 -6.89 18.12
C VAL A 580 29.34 -8.38 18.11
N PHE A 581 28.86 -8.92 16.98
CA PHE A 581 28.58 -10.35 16.86
C PHE A 581 29.87 -11.19 16.96
N GLY A 582 30.98 -10.70 16.41
CA GLY A 582 32.30 -11.33 16.52
C GLY A 582 32.80 -11.48 17.97
N ASN A 583 32.43 -10.57 18.89
CA ASN A 583 32.74 -10.69 20.32
C ASN A 583 32.07 -11.91 20.99
N HIS A 584 31.05 -12.47 20.36
CA HIS A 584 30.34 -13.67 20.80
C HIS A 584 30.61 -14.89 19.91
N SER A 585 31.67 -14.86 19.11
CA SER A 585 32.03 -15.93 18.16
C SER A 585 30.95 -16.20 17.12
N ILE A 586 30.17 -15.18 16.75
CA ILE A 586 29.17 -15.24 15.69
C ILE A 586 29.76 -14.58 14.43
N ASP A 587 29.94 -15.39 13.38
CA ASP A 587 30.47 -14.93 12.10
C ASP A 587 29.38 -14.22 11.29
N CYS A 588 29.69 -13.04 10.75
CA CYS A 588 28.88 -12.36 9.75
C CYS A 588 29.06 -12.96 8.35
N PRO A 589 28.10 -12.77 7.43
CA PRO A 589 28.29 -13.10 6.02
C PRO A 589 29.45 -12.28 5.43
N ILE A 590 30.21 -12.88 4.50
CA ILE A 590 31.25 -12.17 3.74
C ILE A 590 30.59 -11.59 2.49
N PRO A 591 30.58 -10.26 2.27
CA PRO A 591 30.05 -9.68 1.05
C PRO A 591 30.79 -10.24 -0.18
N PRO A 592 30.09 -10.58 -1.28
CA PRO A 592 30.73 -10.97 -2.53
C PRO A 592 31.70 -9.87 -2.99
N PRO A 593 32.79 -10.20 -3.71
CA PRO A 593 33.74 -9.17 -4.10
C PRO A 593 33.15 -8.11 -5.04
N LEU A 594 32.35 -8.52 -6.01
CA LEU A 594 31.68 -7.64 -6.97
C LEU A 594 30.36 -8.31 -7.38
N THR A 595 29.27 -7.55 -7.40
CA THR A 595 27.95 -8.02 -7.84
C THR A 595 27.59 -7.35 -9.16
N LEU A 596 27.13 -8.13 -10.14
CA LEU A 596 26.67 -7.63 -11.43
C LEU A 596 25.14 -7.77 -11.52
N VAL A 597 24.43 -6.70 -11.86
CA VAL A 597 22.96 -6.70 -11.96
C VAL A 597 22.48 -6.01 -13.24
N LEU A 598 21.28 -6.39 -13.69
CA LEU A 598 20.55 -5.74 -14.79
C LEU A 598 19.42 -4.91 -14.18
N PRO A 599 19.63 -3.61 -13.88
CA PRO A 599 18.66 -2.80 -13.14
C PRO A 599 17.31 -2.66 -13.87
N GLU A 600 17.32 -2.68 -15.20
CA GLU A 600 16.11 -2.57 -16.04
C GLU A 600 15.62 -3.95 -16.54
N GLY A 601 16.27 -5.04 -16.12
CA GLY A 601 16.03 -6.37 -16.68
C GLY A 601 16.48 -6.49 -18.14
N LEU A 602 15.94 -7.48 -18.85
CA LEU A 602 16.10 -7.65 -20.29
C LEU A 602 14.77 -7.36 -20.98
N PRO A 603 14.77 -6.84 -22.23
CA PRO A 603 13.55 -6.74 -23.00
C PRO A 603 12.97 -8.12 -23.28
N ALA A 604 11.65 -8.21 -23.46
CA ALA A 604 10.97 -9.48 -23.75
C ALA A 604 11.43 -10.09 -25.08
N ASN A 605 11.78 -9.25 -26.05
CA ASN A 605 12.28 -9.62 -27.37
C ASN A 605 13.12 -8.47 -27.96
N LEU A 606 13.91 -8.79 -28.98
CA LEU A 606 14.68 -7.85 -29.77
C LEU A 606 13.92 -7.51 -31.05
N THR A 607 13.90 -6.23 -31.41
CA THR A 607 13.37 -5.80 -32.70
C THR A 607 14.40 -6.09 -33.80
N PRO A 608 14.01 -6.74 -34.92
CA PRO A 608 14.93 -7.08 -36.00
C PRO A 608 15.68 -5.87 -36.54
N ASN A 609 17.00 -6.03 -36.72
CA ASN A 609 17.94 -5.03 -37.25
C ASN A 609 17.99 -3.70 -36.47
N VAL A 610 17.45 -3.65 -35.25
CA VAL A 610 17.55 -2.49 -34.36
C VAL A 610 18.55 -2.81 -33.25
N THR A 611 19.50 -1.90 -33.02
CA THR A 611 20.45 -2.03 -31.91
C THR A 611 19.73 -1.89 -30.58
N GLU A 612 19.98 -2.82 -29.67
CA GLU A 612 19.43 -2.83 -28.32
C GLU A 612 20.46 -2.31 -27.31
N THR A 613 20.00 -1.55 -26.32
CA THR A 613 20.86 -0.95 -25.30
C THR A 613 20.57 -1.58 -23.96
N ILE A 614 21.55 -2.31 -23.40
CA ILE A 614 21.38 -3.01 -22.12
C ILE A 614 22.19 -2.29 -21.04
N ARG A 615 21.52 -1.94 -19.93
CA ARG A 615 22.17 -1.38 -18.75
C ARG A 615 22.63 -2.47 -17.79
N ILE A 616 23.82 -2.29 -17.23
CA ILE A 616 24.43 -3.17 -16.24
C ILE A 616 24.97 -2.31 -15.10
N SER A 617 24.68 -2.69 -13.86
CA SER A 617 25.33 -2.10 -12.69
C SER A 617 26.34 -3.10 -12.12
N ALA A 618 27.58 -2.65 -11.91
CA ALA A 618 28.61 -3.42 -11.20
C ALA A 618 28.80 -2.81 -9.81
N LEU A 619 28.13 -3.40 -8.83
CA LEU A 619 28.07 -2.94 -7.45
C LEU A 619 29.30 -3.45 -6.69
N PRO A 620 30.12 -2.56 -6.11
CA PRO A 620 31.33 -2.94 -5.39
C PRO A 620 30.95 -3.65 -4.07
N GLY A 621 31.61 -4.77 -3.78
CA GLY A 621 31.60 -5.35 -2.44
C GLY A 621 32.98 -5.18 -1.81
N THR A 622 33.72 -6.27 -1.64
CA THR A 622 35.11 -6.19 -1.13
C THR A 622 36.13 -5.70 -2.17
N THR A 623 35.75 -5.57 -3.44
CA THR A 623 36.56 -5.00 -4.52
C THR A 623 35.68 -4.10 -5.41
N ALA A 624 36.32 -3.28 -6.24
CA ALA A 624 35.64 -2.39 -7.18
C ALA A 624 35.87 -2.85 -8.62
N VAL A 625 34.88 -2.63 -9.48
CA VAL A 625 34.98 -2.92 -10.91
C VAL A 625 36.09 -2.10 -11.57
N ASN A 626 36.80 -2.69 -12.52
CA ASN A 626 37.64 -1.95 -13.44
C ASN A 626 36.74 -1.35 -14.55
N PRO A 627 36.60 -0.02 -14.65
CA PRO A 627 35.66 0.62 -15.58
C PRO A 627 35.97 0.33 -17.06
N ASP A 628 37.19 -0.08 -17.41
CA ASP A 628 37.60 -0.36 -18.79
C ASP A 628 37.49 -1.86 -19.17
N SER A 629 36.96 -2.70 -18.28
CA SER A 629 37.03 -4.16 -18.42
C SER A 629 35.80 -4.83 -19.03
N GLY A 630 34.68 -4.12 -19.09
CA GLY A 630 33.39 -4.66 -19.52
C GLY A 630 33.39 -5.16 -20.97
N GLN A 631 32.90 -6.38 -21.19
CA GLN A 631 32.73 -6.98 -22.52
C GLN A 631 31.37 -7.68 -22.60
N LEU A 632 30.60 -7.39 -23.64
CA LEU A 632 29.40 -8.14 -24.05
C LEU A 632 29.83 -9.18 -25.08
N PHE A 633 29.50 -10.44 -24.85
CA PHE A 633 29.66 -11.52 -25.80
C PHE A 633 28.28 -11.93 -26.31
N TYR A 634 28.07 -11.96 -27.63
CA TYR A 634 26.79 -12.37 -28.22
C TYR A 634 26.95 -13.21 -29.49
N ARG A 635 25.95 -14.03 -29.82
CA ARG A 635 25.83 -14.76 -31.08
C ARG A 635 24.36 -14.94 -31.46
N GLN A 636 24.09 -15.10 -32.75
CA GLN A 636 22.80 -15.54 -33.25
C GLN A 636 22.92 -16.98 -33.77
N GLY A 637 22.04 -17.86 -33.32
CA GLY A 637 22.10 -19.30 -33.63
C GLY A 637 23.37 -20.00 -33.10
N ILE A 638 23.80 -21.07 -33.77
CA ILE A 638 24.89 -21.97 -33.30
C ILE A 638 26.32 -21.49 -33.59
N GLY A 639 26.51 -20.21 -33.90
CA GLY A 639 27.80 -19.61 -34.25
C GLY A 639 28.78 -19.47 -33.07
N ALA A 640 29.95 -18.90 -33.37
CA ALA A 640 30.89 -18.43 -32.33
C ALA A 640 30.43 -17.06 -31.79
N TYR A 641 30.73 -16.79 -30.52
CA TYR A 641 30.45 -15.49 -29.90
C TYR A 641 31.33 -14.39 -30.50
N SER A 642 30.68 -13.28 -30.86
CA SER A 642 31.31 -11.98 -31.09
C SER A 642 31.43 -11.24 -29.76
N SER A 643 32.42 -10.35 -29.62
CA SER A 643 32.61 -9.54 -28.41
C SER A 643 32.66 -8.06 -28.73
N VAL A 644 31.97 -7.24 -27.93
CA VAL A 644 31.98 -5.78 -28.01
C VAL A 644 32.26 -5.16 -26.64
N PRO A 645 32.99 -4.03 -26.57
CA PRO A 645 33.25 -3.35 -25.31
C PRO A 645 31.98 -2.73 -24.73
N ILE A 646 31.87 -2.75 -23.41
CA ILE A 646 30.81 -2.09 -22.66
C ILE A 646 31.31 -0.71 -22.21
N SER A 647 30.47 0.32 -22.34
CA SER A 647 30.81 1.69 -22.01
C SER A 647 30.43 2.04 -20.57
N TRP A 648 31.40 2.51 -19.77
CA TRP A 648 31.14 3.03 -18.42
C TRP A 648 30.45 4.39 -18.47
N GLN A 649 29.38 4.56 -17.69
CA GLN A 649 28.56 5.78 -17.62
C GLN A 649 28.81 6.60 -16.34
N GLY A 650 29.61 6.07 -15.39
CA GLY A 650 29.91 6.70 -14.11
C GLY A 650 29.49 5.85 -12.92
N SER A 651 30.16 6.04 -11.78
CA SER A 651 29.96 5.23 -10.56
C SER A 651 29.98 3.72 -10.87
N THR A 652 28.84 3.05 -10.72
CA THR A 652 28.62 1.61 -10.93
C THR A 652 27.96 1.28 -12.26
N GLU A 653 27.62 2.27 -13.09
CA GLU A 653 26.74 2.10 -14.26
C GLU A 653 27.50 1.86 -15.56
N PHE A 654 27.01 0.91 -16.34
CA PHE A 654 27.56 0.49 -17.62
C PHE A 654 26.46 0.29 -18.67
N VAL A 655 26.80 0.54 -19.93
CA VAL A 655 25.91 0.37 -21.08
C VAL A 655 26.57 -0.51 -22.12
N ALA A 656 25.91 -1.59 -22.48
CA ALA A 656 26.28 -2.48 -23.58
C ALA A 656 25.36 -2.25 -24.78
N GLU A 657 25.94 -2.10 -25.96
CA GLU A 657 25.18 -2.02 -27.22
C GLU A 657 25.19 -3.39 -27.91
N LEU A 658 24.04 -4.05 -27.94
CA LEU A 658 23.83 -5.26 -28.71
C LEU A 658 23.39 -4.86 -30.11
N ALA A 659 24.31 -4.98 -31.08
CA ALA A 659 24.02 -4.62 -32.47
C ALA A 659 22.77 -5.34 -33.00
N GLY A 660 21.99 -4.68 -33.85
CA GLY A 660 20.77 -5.26 -34.41
C GLY A 660 21.01 -6.62 -35.09
N GLN A 661 20.15 -7.58 -34.78
CA GLN A 661 20.24 -8.97 -35.25
C GLN A 661 19.15 -9.24 -36.29
N GLY A 662 19.40 -10.19 -37.19
CA GLY A 662 18.41 -10.56 -38.21
C GLY A 662 17.18 -11.21 -37.56
N CYS A 663 16.05 -11.22 -38.25
CA CYS A 663 14.86 -11.87 -37.70
C CYS A 663 15.00 -13.40 -37.69
N GLY A 664 14.37 -14.08 -36.72
CA GLY A 664 14.31 -15.53 -36.66
C GLY A 664 15.08 -16.12 -35.48
N ASP A 665 16.29 -16.65 -35.71
CA ASP A 665 17.05 -17.35 -34.67
C ASP A 665 17.28 -16.46 -33.43
N PRO A 666 17.16 -17.00 -32.20
CA PRO A 666 17.39 -16.22 -31.00
C PRO A 666 18.86 -15.83 -30.86
N VAL A 667 19.07 -14.78 -30.08
CA VAL A 667 20.38 -14.20 -29.77
C VAL A 667 20.77 -14.62 -28.38
N GLU A 668 21.87 -15.35 -28.28
CA GLU A 668 22.48 -15.73 -27.02
C GLU A 668 23.58 -14.75 -26.63
N PHE A 669 23.62 -14.31 -25.38
CA PHE A 669 24.64 -13.37 -24.91
C PHE A 669 24.95 -13.47 -23.41
N TYR A 670 26.13 -12.97 -23.03
CA TYR A 670 26.56 -12.82 -21.64
C TYR A 670 27.56 -11.66 -21.49
N PHE A 671 27.74 -11.16 -20.27
CA PHE A 671 28.65 -10.07 -19.94
C PHE A 671 29.85 -10.58 -19.14
N ARG A 672 30.97 -9.90 -19.26
CA ARG A 672 32.20 -10.14 -18.51
C ARG A 672 32.77 -8.82 -18.01
N PHE A 673 33.14 -8.80 -16.73
CA PHE A 673 33.86 -7.70 -16.09
C PHE A 673 35.11 -8.23 -15.38
N LEU A 674 36.06 -7.34 -15.13
CA LEU A 674 37.17 -7.57 -14.21
C LEU A 674 37.07 -6.58 -13.05
N ASP A 675 37.50 -7.00 -11.87
CA ASP A 675 37.77 -6.05 -10.78
C ASP A 675 39.14 -5.35 -10.95
N GLN A 676 39.48 -4.47 -10.02
CA GLN A 676 40.79 -3.78 -10.00
C GLN A 676 41.98 -4.72 -9.77
N LEU A 677 41.75 -5.96 -9.31
CA LEU A 677 42.77 -6.99 -9.09
C LEU A 677 42.93 -7.94 -10.29
N GLY A 678 42.07 -7.82 -11.30
CA GLY A 678 42.04 -8.67 -12.50
C GLY A 678 41.25 -9.97 -12.35
N THR A 679 40.47 -10.11 -11.28
CA THR A 679 39.52 -11.21 -11.04
C THR A 679 38.32 -11.05 -11.96
N GLU A 680 37.86 -12.16 -12.55
CA GLU A 680 36.78 -12.17 -13.55
C GLU A 680 35.41 -12.40 -12.91
N PHE A 681 34.41 -11.65 -13.40
CA PHE A 681 32.99 -11.75 -13.03
C PHE A 681 32.15 -11.85 -14.31
N LEU A 682 31.17 -12.75 -14.32
CA LEU A 682 30.31 -13.04 -15.46
C LEU A 682 28.85 -12.78 -15.10
N LEU A 683 28.06 -12.34 -16.07
CA LEU A 683 26.60 -12.22 -15.95
C LEU A 683 25.92 -12.82 -17.19
N PRO A 684 25.17 -13.93 -17.07
CA PRO A 684 25.01 -14.75 -15.87
C PRO A 684 26.34 -15.41 -15.45
N GLU A 685 26.44 -15.90 -14.20
CA GLU A 685 27.69 -16.49 -13.65
C GLU A 685 28.24 -17.66 -14.48
N THR A 686 27.36 -18.36 -15.19
CA THR A 686 27.64 -19.48 -16.09
C THR A 686 28.24 -19.05 -17.44
N GLY A 687 28.17 -17.77 -17.78
CA GLY A 687 28.62 -17.21 -19.06
C GLY A 687 28.11 -18.03 -20.26
N ALA A 688 29.04 -18.41 -21.14
CA ALA A 688 28.72 -19.14 -22.37
C ALA A 688 28.09 -20.54 -22.18
N THR A 689 28.09 -21.11 -20.97
CA THR A 689 27.50 -22.44 -20.73
C THR A 689 25.97 -22.40 -20.57
N ALA A 690 25.45 -21.29 -20.07
CA ALA A 690 24.02 -21.00 -19.99
C ALA A 690 23.85 -19.48 -20.14
N PRO A 691 23.97 -18.95 -21.37
CA PRO A 691 23.85 -17.53 -21.66
C PRO A 691 22.39 -17.05 -21.53
N PHE A 692 22.18 -15.73 -21.50
CA PHE A 692 20.85 -15.18 -21.78
C PHE A 692 20.47 -15.48 -23.23
N SER A 693 19.18 -15.62 -23.52
CA SER A 693 18.65 -15.87 -24.86
C SER A 693 17.42 -15.01 -25.11
N LEU A 694 17.43 -14.20 -26.17
CA LEU A 694 16.31 -13.35 -26.57
C LEU A 694 15.86 -13.65 -28.01
N GLU A 695 14.56 -13.71 -28.22
CA GLU A 695 13.94 -13.85 -29.54
C GLU A 695 14.10 -12.56 -30.35
N VAL A 696 14.31 -12.67 -31.67
CA VAL A 696 14.38 -11.52 -32.58
C VAL A 696 13.18 -11.53 -33.51
N ILE A 697 12.15 -10.76 -33.19
CA ILE A 697 10.83 -10.81 -33.83
C ILE A 697 10.22 -9.41 -33.96
N SER A 698 9.45 -9.17 -35.01
CA SER A 698 8.77 -7.87 -35.20
C SER A 698 7.51 -7.76 -34.36
N GLN A 699 6.70 -8.81 -34.31
CA GLN A 699 5.47 -8.87 -33.49
C GLN A 699 5.00 -10.30 -33.27
N PHE A 700 4.11 -10.48 -32.29
CA PHE A 700 3.28 -11.67 -32.19
C PHE A 700 1.98 -11.45 -32.98
N SER A 701 1.63 -12.38 -33.86
CA SER A 701 0.32 -12.42 -34.48
C SER A 701 -0.50 -13.51 -33.81
N VAL A 702 -1.37 -13.10 -32.87
CA VAL A 702 -2.25 -14.01 -32.14
C VAL A 702 -3.47 -14.33 -33.00
N SER A 703 -3.61 -15.61 -33.36
CA SER A 703 -4.72 -16.12 -34.17
C SER A 703 -5.90 -16.61 -33.31
N PHE A 704 -5.63 -17.00 -32.07
CA PHE A 704 -6.60 -17.38 -31.06
C PHE A 704 -5.99 -17.13 -29.68
N SER A 705 -6.79 -16.63 -28.74
CA SER A 705 -6.43 -16.46 -27.33
C SER A 705 -7.67 -16.73 -26.50
N ASP A 706 -7.47 -17.36 -25.34
CA ASP A 706 -8.50 -17.77 -24.42
C ASP A 706 -7.98 -17.64 -22.98
N ASP A 707 -8.53 -16.67 -22.27
CA ASP A 707 -8.29 -16.36 -20.86
C ASP A 707 -9.16 -17.22 -19.91
N MET A 708 -9.94 -18.17 -20.44
CA MET A 708 -10.83 -19.08 -19.70
C MET A 708 -12.00 -18.42 -18.94
N GLU A 709 -12.09 -17.09 -18.91
CA GLU A 709 -13.15 -16.35 -18.24
C GLU A 709 -14.52 -16.67 -18.84
N THR A 710 -14.56 -16.86 -20.16
CA THR A 710 -15.78 -17.21 -20.90
C THR A 710 -15.68 -18.59 -21.54
N ASP A 711 -16.84 -19.21 -21.80
CA ASP A 711 -16.87 -20.51 -22.48
C ASP A 711 -16.63 -20.33 -23.98
N THR A 712 -15.46 -20.75 -24.45
CA THR A 712 -15.05 -20.70 -25.86
C THR A 712 -15.21 -22.05 -26.58
N GLY A 713 -15.81 -23.06 -25.92
CA GLY A 713 -16.12 -24.36 -26.52
C GLY A 713 -15.14 -25.48 -26.22
N TRP A 714 -14.40 -25.41 -25.11
CA TRP A 714 -13.65 -26.54 -24.57
C TRP A 714 -14.59 -27.70 -24.20
N THR A 715 -14.11 -28.93 -24.32
CA THR A 715 -14.93 -30.12 -24.06
C THR A 715 -14.29 -31.02 -23.02
N VAL A 716 -15.08 -31.39 -22.01
CA VAL A 716 -14.67 -32.29 -20.92
C VAL A 716 -15.05 -33.73 -21.26
N GLY A 717 -14.11 -34.64 -21.06
CA GLY A 717 -14.32 -36.07 -21.11
C GLY A 717 -13.97 -36.74 -22.44
N GLU A 718 -13.49 -37.97 -22.35
CA GLU A 718 -13.45 -38.96 -23.44
C GLU A 718 -14.20 -40.24 -23.06
N PRO A 719 -14.67 -41.05 -24.03
CA PRO A 719 -15.28 -42.36 -23.74
C PRO A 719 -14.36 -43.34 -22.98
N THR A 720 -13.05 -43.07 -22.96
CA THR A 720 -12.04 -43.84 -22.24
C THR A 720 -11.77 -43.33 -20.84
N ASP A 721 -12.34 -42.20 -20.44
CA ASP A 721 -12.13 -41.63 -19.10
C ASP A 721 -12.78 -42.51 -18.04
N THR A 722 -12.02 -42.76 -16.99
CA THR A 722 -12.41 -43.65 -15.89
C THR A 722 -12.40 -42.97 -14.53
N ALA A 723 -11.92 -41.73 -14.44
CA ALA A 723 -11.89 -40.98 -13.20
C ALA A 723 -13.31 -40.80 -12.62
N THR A 724 -13.47 -41.07 -11.32
CA THR A 724 -14.76 -40.98 -10.63
C THR A 724 -14.99 -39.62 -9.95
N THR A 725 -13.90 -38.91 -9.66
CA THR A 725 -13.82 -37.54 -9.11
C THR A 725 -12.70 -36.79 -9.85
N GLY A 726 -12.52 -35.49 -9.59
CA GLY A 726 -11.53 -34.67 -10.30
C GLY A 726 -11.84 -34.45 -11.79
N VAL A 727 -13.13 -34.52 -12.17
CA VAL A 727 -13.55 -34.23 -13.55
C VAL A 727 -13.42 -32.73 -13.81
N TRP A 728 -12.85 -32.36 -14.95
CA TRP A 728 -12.56 -30.97 -15.31
C TRP A 728 -13.78 -30.04 -15.18
N VAL A 729 -13.56 -28.87 -14.57
CA VAL A 729 -14.54 -27.80 -14.42
C VAL A 729 -13.90 -26.44 -14.69
N ARG A 730 -14.68 -25.48 -15.20
CA ARG A 730 -14.26 -24.10 -15.43
C ARG A 730 -14.83 -23.21 -14.33
N VAL A 731 -13.98 -22.74 -13.43
CA VAL A 731 -14.38 -22.03 -12.20
C VAL A 731 -13.28 -21.05 -11.77
N ASP A 732 -13.62 -20.10 -10.89
CA ASP A 732 -12.66 -19.43 -10.03
C ASP A 732 -12.18 -20.45 -8.97
N PRO A 733 -10.93 -20.96 -9.05
CA PRO A 733 -10.49 -22.08 -8.24
C PRO A 733 -10.46 -21.78 -6.73
N ILE A 734 -10.97 -22.69 -5.90
CA ILE A 734 -10.78 -22.58 -4.43
C ILE A 734 -9.45 -23.21 -4.06
N GLY A 735 -8.53 -22.37 -3.57
CA GLY A 735 -7.16 -22.75 -3.24
C GLY A 735 -7.03 -23.84 -2.19
N THR A 736 -6.15 -24.80 -2.47
CA THR A 736 -5.68 -25.80 -1.51
C THR A 736 -4.15 -25.94 -1.61
N ALA A 737 -3.55 -26.85 -0.85
CA ALA A 737 -2.13 -27.15 -1.02
C ALA A 737 -1.81 -27.85 -2.36
N ALA A 738 -2.83 -28.30 -3.11
CA ALA A 738 -2.65 -29.02 -4.37
C ALA A 738 -3.30 -28.31 -5.57
N GLN A 739 -4.39 -27.56 -5.37
CA GLN A 739 -5.14 -26.83 -6.40
C GLN A 739 -4.84 -25.32 -6.33
N PRO A 740 -4.77 -24.59 -7.46
CA PRO A 740 -4.63 -23.12 -7.45
C PRO A 740 -5.78 -22.42 -6.71
N GLU A 741 -5.52 -21.21 -6.25
CA GLU A 741 -6.50 -20.31 -5.61
C GLU A 741 -7.15 -19.29 -6.54
N SER A 742 -6.66 -19.21 -7.78
CA SER A 742 -7.10 -18.30 -8.83
C SER A 742 -6.50 -18.75 -10.17
N GLY A 743 -7.09 -18.30 -11.27
CA GLY A 743 -6.45 -18.25 -12.58
C GLY A 743 -5.11 -17.50 -12.57
N ASN A 744 -4.36 -17.65 -13.66
CA ASN A 744 -3.03 -17.11 -13.81
C ASN A 744 -3.03 -15.60 -14.13
N GLY A 745 -2.14 -14.86 -13.46
CA GLY A 745 -1.82 -13.48 -13.81
C GLY A 745 -2.99 -12.49 -13.68
N THR A 746 -3.06 -11.54 -14.62
CA THR A 746 -4.09 -10.49 -14.67
C THR A 746 -5.23 -10.81 -15.64
N GLY A 747 -5.24 -12.01 -16.23
CA GLY A 747 -6.25 -12.46 -17.21
C GLY A 747 -7.64 -12.61 -16.60
N GLY A 748 -7.68 -12.91 -15.30
CA GLY A 748 -8.90 -13.04 -14.50
C GLY A 748 -8.72 -14.11 -13.43
N ALA A 749 -9.82 -14.54 -12.81
CA ALA A 749 -9.78 -15.50 -11.71
C ALA A 749 -10.17 -16.92 -12.13
N VAL A 750 -10.79 -17.09 -13.30
CA VAL A 750 -11.37 -18.36 -13.76
C VAL A 750 -10.35 -19.15 -14.56
N ALA A 751 -10.22 -20.44 -14.25
CA ALA A 751 -9.40 -21.37 -15.02
C ALA A 751 -10.12 -22.71 -15.19
N TRP A 752 -9.57 -23.58 -16.04
CA TRP A 752 -9.94 -25.00 -16.01
C TRP A 752 -9.14 -25.72 -14.93
N VAL A 753 -9.81 -26.45 -14.05
CA VAL A 753 -9.18 -27.29 -13.02
C VAL A 753 -9.85 -28.67 -12.94
N THR A 754 -9.13 -29.68 -12.49
CA THR A 754 -9.63 -31.05 -12.29
C THR A 754 -10.54 -31.16 -11.08
N GLY A 755 -11.80 -30.76 -11.22
CA GLY A 755 -12.77 -30.76 -10.13
C GLY A 755 -12.66 -29.51 -9.24
N GLN A 756 -13.58 -29.37 -8.28
CA GLN A 756 -13.60 -28.22 -7.38
C GLN A 756 -14.11 -28.61 -6.00
N GLY A 757 -13.20 -28.67 -5.02
CA GLY A 757 -13.52 -28.87 -3.60
C GLY A 757 -14.42 -27.77 -3.01
N SER A 758 -14.98 -28.03 -1.83
CA SER A 758 -15.77 -27.05 -1.08
C SER A 758 -14.87 -26.07 -0.31
N LEU A 759 -15.36 -24.86 -0.03
CA LEU A 759 -14.63 -23.87 0.77
C LEU A 759 -14.37 -24.44 2.18
N GLY A 760 -13.09 -24.62 2.54
CA GLY A 760 -12.66 -25.24 3.80
C GLY A 760 -12.77 -26.78 3.81
N GLY A 761 -12.94 -27.39 2.64
CA GLY A 761 -12.93 -28.84 2.44
C GLY A 761 -11.56 -29.50 2.68
N SER A 762 -11.52 -30.84 2.63
CA SER A 762 -10.26 -31.58 2.73
C SER A 762 -9.44 -31.46 1.44
N LEU A 763 -8.11 -31.57 1.55
CA LEU A 763 -7.18 -31.43 0.42
C LEU A 763 -7.56 -32.29 -0.81
N GLY A 764 -7.94 -33.55 -0.62
CA GLY A 764 -8.35 -34.46 -1.69
C GLY A 764 -9.87 -34.60 -1.85
N GLU A 765 -10.65 -33.55 -1.55
CA GLU A 765 -12.13 -33.64 -1.68
C GLU A 765 -12.58 -33.87 -3.13
N ASN A 766 -11.88 -33.29 -4.10
CA ASN A 766 -12.14 -33.45 -5.53
C ASN A 766 -10.89 -33.87 -6.31
N ASP A 767 -10.05 -34.65 -5.64
CA ASP A 767 -8.94 -35.37 -6.25
C ASP A 767 -9.37 -36.13 -7.51
N VAL A 768 -8.51 -36.19 -8.53
CA VAL A 768 -8.68 -37.14 -9.62
C VAL A 768 -8.53 -38.52 -9.01
N ASP A 769 -9.58 -39.37 -9.04
CA ASP A 769 -9.51 -40.73 -8.49
C ASP A 769 -9.90 -41.79 -9.52
N GLY A 770 -9.18 -42.90 -9.51
CA GLY A 770 -9.63 -44.16 -10.12
C GLY A 770 -9.55 -44.19 -11.65
N GLY A 771 -8.75 -43.30 -12.24
CA GLY A 771 -8.58 -43.27 -13.67
C GLY A 771 -8.04 -41.97 -14.25
N VAL A 772 -8.39 -41.77 -15.52
CA VAL A 772 -8.00 -40.59 -16.31
C VAL A 772 -9.21 -39.69 -16.50
N THR A 773 -8.96 -38.38 -16.50
CA THR A 773 -9.90 -37.32 -16.87
C THR A 773 -9.26 -36.45 -17.96
N THR A 774 -9.98 -36.19 -19.05
CA THR A 774 -9.46 -35.46 -20.20
C THR A 774 -10.23 -34.15 -20.45
N LEU A 775 -9.49 -33.10 -20.78
CA LEU A 775 -9.99 -31.82 -21.27
C LEU A 775 -9.47 -31.59 -22.69
N LYS A 776 -10.34 -31.17 -23.61
CA LYS A 776 -9.98 -30.87 -25.00
C LYS A 776 -10.25 -29.42 -25.35
N THR A 777 -9.32 -28.83 -26.07
CA THR A 777 -9.51 -27.52 -26.70
C THR A 777 -10.63 -27.59 -27.75
N PRO A 778 -11.12 -26.44 -28.24
CA PRO A 778 -11.82 -26.37 -29.52
C PRO A 778 -10.99 -26.97 -30.67
N ILE A 779 -11.64 -27.23 -31.80
CA ILE A 779 -10.98 -27.65 -33.04
C ILE A 779 -10.58 -26.40 -33.83
N PHE A 780 -9.30 -26.29 -34.17
CA PHE A 780 -8.73 -25.14 -34.86
C PHE A 780 -8.44 -25.46 -36.33
N ASP A 781 -8.80 -24.52 -37.22
CA ASP A 781 -8.41 -24.56 -38.62
C ASP A 781 -7.11 -23.77 -38.84
N LEU A 782 -6.00 -24.52 -38.88
CA LEU A 782 -4.66 -23.97 -39.11
C LEU A 782 -4.17 -24.23 -40.54
N SER A 783 -5.04 -24.74 -41.42
CA SER A 783 -4.66 -25.13 -42.79
C SER A 783 -4.17 -23.96 -43.63
N GLN A 784 -4.65 -22.75 -43.34
CA GLN A 784 -4.20 -21.51 -43.96
C GLN A 784 -2.70 -21.21 -43.72
N TYR A 785 -2.12 -21.73 -42.63
CA TYR A 785 -0.73 -21.50 -42.26
C TYR A 785 0.23 -22.60 -42.74
N ALA A 786 -0.27 -23.67 -43.40
CA ALA A 786 0.55 -24.83 -43.78
C ALA A 786 1.76 -24.50 -44.69
N ASN A 787 1.78 -23.33 -45.32
CA ASN A 787 2.90 -22.80 -46.11
C ASN A 787 3.33 -21.40 -45.68
N ALA A 788 2.92 -20.95 -44.49
CA ALA A 788 3.33 -19.65 -43.96
C ALA A 788 4.84 -19.62 -43.73
N VAL A 789 5.45 -18.44 -43.91
CA VAL A 789 6.87 -18.22 -43.61
C VAL A 789 7.12 -18.35 -42.12
N ASN A 790 6.19 -17.81 -41.32
CA ASN A 790 6.27 -17.82 -39.86
C ASN A 790 5.58 -19.07 -39.30
N PRO A 791 6.24 -19.84 -38.43
CA PRO A 791 5.65 -21.03 -37.83
C PRO A 791 4.51 -20.69 -36.89
N VAL A 792 3.58 -21.64 -36.73
CA VAL A 792 2.52 -21.57 -35.72
C VAL A 792 3.01 -22.16 -34.41
N GLU A 793 2.88 -21.39 -33.33
CA GLU A 793 3.12 -21.81 -31.96
C GLU A 793 1.80 -21.88 -31.18
N ILE A 794 1.77 -22.79 -30.20
CA ILE A 794 0.70 -22.89 -29.21
C ILE A 794 1.34 -22.74 -27.84
N SER A 795 0.76 -21.88 -27.00
CA SER A 795 1.13 -21.73 -25.60
C SER A 795 -0.05 -21.91 -24.67
N TYR A 796 0.26 -22.25 -23.41
CA TYR A 796 -0.69 -22.33 -22.31
C TYR A 796 0.04 -22.21 -20.99
N TRP A 797 -0.65 -21.71 -19.98
CA TRP A 797 -0.26 -21.88 -18.58
C TRP A 797 -0.90 -23.14 -18.04
N ARG A 798 -0.13 -23.92 -17.29
CA ARG A 798 -0.63 -25.14 -16.66
C ARG A 798 -0.20 -25.22 -15.21
N TRP A 799 -1.07 -25.82 -14.41
CA TRP A 799 -0.81 -26.23 -13.04
C TRP A 799 -0.80 -27.76 -13.00
N TYR A 800 0.14 -28.38 -12.30
CA TYR A 800 0.09 -29.81 -12.03
C TYR A 800 0.68 -30.13 -10.65
N SER A 801 -0.08 -30.85 -9.84
CA SER A 801 0.32 -31.32 -8.52
C SER A 801 0.06 -32.81 -8.40
N ASN A 802 1.08 -33.58 -8.02
CA ASN A 802 0.95 -34.97 -7.57
C ASN A 802 1.76 -35.25 -6.29
N GLY A 803 2.36 -34.20 -5.71
CA GLY A 803 3.35 -34.27 -4.63
C GLY A 803 2.76 -34.43 -3.23
N THR A 804 1.43 -34.56 -3.14
CA THR A 804 0.71 -34.75 -1.88
C THR A 804 -0.07 -36.08 -1.87
N GLY A 805 -0.64 -36.47 -0.73
CA GLY A 805 -1.32 -37.76 -0.56
C GLY A 805 -0.49 -38.82 0.19
N ALA A 806 -1.02 -40.04 0.26
CA ALA A 806 -0.39 -41.21 0.87
C ALA A 806 0.75 -41.83 0.03
N ALA A 807 0.81 -41.56 -1.27
CA ALA A 807 1.83 -42.04 -2.19
C ALA A 807 2.23 -40.96 -3.21
N PRO A 808 2.81 -39.83 -2.77
CA PRO A 808 3.12 -38.72 -3.68
C PRO A 808 4.11 -39.12 -4.78
N TYR A 809 4.03 -38.45 -5.93
CA TYR A 809 4.93 -38.62 -7.08
C TYR A 809 4.85 -39.99 -7.77
N THR A 810 3.66 -40.60 -7.83
CA THR A 810 3.43 -41.87 -8.55
C THR A 810 2.73 -41.71 -9.90
N ASP A 811 2.05 -40.57 -10.10
CA ASP A 811 1.09 -40.39 -11.19
C ASP A 811 1.54 -39.31 -12.20
N SER A 812 1.01 -39.37 -13.42
CA SER A 812 1.44 -38.50 -14.53
C SER A 812 0.29 -37.84 -15.26
N ALA A 813 0.52 -36.63 -15.74
CA ALA A 813 -0.34 -35.98 -16.72
C ALA A 813 0.34 -35.90 -18.10
N ARG A 814 -0.46 -35.76 -19.16
CA ARG A 814 0.01 -35.63 -20.54
C ARG A 814 -0.74 -34.54 -21.29
N VAL A 815 -0.02 -33.88 -22.19
CA VAL A 815 -0.60 -33.01 -23.22
C VAL A 815 -0.29 -33.63 -24.58
N GLU A 816 -1.33 -33.79 -25.40
CA GLU A 816 -1.22 -34.38 -26.72
C GLU A 816 -1.92 -33.51 -27.77
N ILE A 817 -1.44 -33.58 -29.01
CA ILE A 817 -1.97 -32.84 -30.15
C ILE A 817 -2.35 -33.79 -31.29
N SER A 818 -3.43 -33.48 -32.01
CA SER A 818 -3.87 -34.21 -33.19
C SER A 818 -4.14 -33.25 -34.34
N ASN A 819 -3.98 -33.72 -35.58
CA ASN A 819 -4.41 -33.03 -36.78
C ASN A 819 -5.47 -33.79 -37.59
N ASP A 820 -5.92 -34.95 -37.11
CA ASP A 820 -6.94 -35.80 -37.75
C ASP A 820 -8.01 -36.30 -36.76
N LEU A 821 -7.93 -35.87 -35.49
CA LEU A 821 -8.80 -36.23 -34.36
C LEU A 821 -8.78 -37.71 -33.96
N THR A 822 -7.84 -38.49 -34.49
CA THR A 822 -7.74 -39.94 -34.25
C THR A 822 -6.34 -40.39 -33.82
N SER A 823 -5.31 -39.77 -34.39
CA SER A 823 -3.89 -39.97 -34.12
C SER A 823 -3.42 -38.82 -33.23
N TRP A 824 -2.92 -39.16 -32.04
CA TRP A 824 -2.46 -38.19 -31.06
C TRP A 824 -0.94 -38.30 -30.87
N VAL A 825 -0.26 -37.16 -30.85
CA VAL A 825 1.19 -37.04 -30.66
C VAL A 825 1.42 -36.35 -29.33
N GLU A 826 2.29 -36.91 -28.50
CA GLU A 826 2.64 -36.34 -27.20
C GLU A 826 3.47 -35.06 -27.37
N VAL A 827 3.03 -33.99 -26.72
CA VAL A 827 3.72 -32.70 -26.63
C VAL A 827 4.49 -32.61 -25.32
N GLU A 828 3.86 -33.03 -24.22
CA GLU A 828 4.40 -32.89 -22.87
C GLU A 828 3.95 -34.06 -21.97
N THR A 829 4.85 -34.52 -21.10
CA THR A 829 4.56 -35.47 -20.00
C THR A 829 5.02 -34.85 -18.67
N LEU A 830 4.14 -34.86 -17.67
CA LEU A 830 4.38 -34.31 -16.34
C LEU A 830 4.42 -35.42 -15.31
N GLY A 831 5.42 -35.37 -14.43
CA GLY A 831 5.69 -36.43 -13.45
C GLY A 831 6.10 -37.76 -14.12
N PRO A 832 6.09 -38.86 -13.36
CA PRO A 832 5.66 -38.95 -11.97
C PRO A 832 6.67 -38.37 -10.98
N GLN A 833 7.95 -38.25 -11.34
CA GLN A 833 9.01 -37.88 -10.40
C GLN A 833 8.86 -36.46 -9.84
N SER A 834 9.27 -36.28 -8.58
CA SER A 834 9.37 -34.97 -7.93
C SER A 834 10.23 -34.01 -8.74
N GLY A 835 9.63 -32.87 -9.08
CA GLY A 835 10.24 -31.76 -9.79
C GLY A 835 9.42 -30.48 -9.63
N PRO A 836 9.95 -29.34 -10.13
CA PRO A 836 9.25 -28.06 -10.07
C PRO A 836 7.86 -28.11 -10.73
N ASP A 837 7.67 -28.96 -11.76
CA ASP A 837 6.41 -29.13 -12.50
C ASP A 837 5.37 -30.08 -11.87
N THR A 838 5.60 -30.56 -10.64
CA THR A 838 4.76 -31.62 -10.00
C THR A 838 4.24 -31.27 -8.62
N ASN A 839 4.49 -30.03 -8.17
CA ASN A 839 4.20 -29.54 -6.82
C ASN A 839 3.19 -28.39 -6.81
N GLY A 840 2.45 -28.20 -7.90
CA GLY A 840 1.64 -27.01 -8.13
C GLY A 840 2.46 -25.78 -8.53
N GLY A 841 1.77 -24.65 -8.70
CA GLY A 841 2.29 -23.44 -9.32
C GLY A 841 1.94 -23.36 -10.81
N TRP A 842 1.59 -22.16 -11.28
CA TRP A 842 1.37 -21.89 -12.69
C TRP A 842 2.70 -21.90 -13.44
N VAL A 843 2.80 -22.75 -14.47
CA VAL A 843 3.98 -22.90 -15.33
C VAL A 843 3.61 -22.65 -16.79
N PHE A 844 4.34 -21.75 -17.45
CA PHE A 844 4.19 -21.45 -18.86
C PHE A 844 4.82 -22.53 -19.75
N HIS A 845 4.10 -22.96 -20.79
CA HIS A 845 4.61 -23.85 -21.83
C HIS A 845 4.28 -23.30 -23.23
N SER A 846 5.21 -23.41 -24.18
CA SER A 846 4.99 -23.09 -25.59
C SER A 846 5.74 -24.07 -26.50
N PHE A 847 5.17 -24.40 -27.65
CA PHE A 847 5.81 -25.25 -28.65
C PHE A 847 5.39 -24.90 -30.08
N ARG A 848 6.30 -25.18 -31.02
CA ARG A 848 6.04 -25.10 -32.46
C ARG A 848 5.19 -26.28 -32.93
N VAL A 849 4.01 -26.02 -33.48
CA VAL A 849 3.04 -27.05 -33.88
C VAL A 849 3.60 -27.97 -34.97
N GLU A 850 4.31 -27.40 -35.96
CA GLU A 850 4.83 -28.18 -37.10
C GLU A 850 5.96 -29.14 -36.72
N SER A 851 6.53 -29.01 -35.52
CA SER A 851 7.49 -29.98 -34.98
C SER A 851 6.84 -31.31 -34.59
N PHE A 852 5.52 -31.33 -34.40
CA PHE A 852 4.77 -32.51 -33.96
C PHE A 852 3.83 -33.03 -35.04
N ILE A 853 3.12 -32.13 -35.73
CA ILE A 853 2.07 -32.48 -36.70
C ILE A 853 2.03 -31.51 -37.90
N PRO A 854 1.63 -31.97 -39.10
CA PRO A 854 1.25 -31.08 -40.19
C PRO A 854 0.01 -30.24 -39.84
N LEU A 855 -0.01 -28.97 -40.24
CA LEU A 855 -1.15 -28.06 -40.03
C LEU A 855 -2.34 -28.44 -40.94
N THR A 856 -3.50 -28.66 -40.35
CA THR A 856 -4.75 -29.04 -41.05
C THR A 856 -5.93 -28.21 -40.53
N SER A 857 -7.13 -28.47 -41.05
CA SER A 857 -8.36 -27.82 -40.57
C SER A 857 -8.95 -28.43 -39.30
N THR A 858 -8.26 -29.41 -38.69
CA THR A 858 -8.77 -30.21 -37.56
C THR A 858 -7.72 -30.37 -36.47
N VAL A 859 -6.96 -29.31 -36.17
CA VAL A 859 -5.96 -29.34 -35.09
C VAL A 859 -6.65 -29.21 -33.73
N GLN A 860 -6.29 -30.06 -32.77
CA GLN A 860 -6.88 -30.06 -31.42
C GLN A 860 -5.84 -30.54 -30.40
N LEU A 861 -5.82 -29.93 -29.20
CA LEU A 861 -5.06 -30.42 -28.06
C LEU A 861 -5.97 -31.11 -27.04
N ARG A 862 -5.39 -32.03 -26.29
CA ARG A 862 -6.01 -32.63 -25.11
C ARG A 862 -5.04 -32.66 -23.93
N PHE A 863 -5.56 -32.37 -22.75
CA PHE A 863 -4.89 -32.41 -21.45
C PHE A 863 -5.49 -33.55 -20.66
N SER A 864 -4.66 -34.48 -20.19
CA SER A 864 -5.12 -35.67 -19.45
C SER A 864 -4.38 -35.80 -18.15
N ALA A 865 -5.10 -35.75 -17.04
CA ALA A 865 -4.59 -36.06 -15.70
C ALA A 865 -5.02 -37.49 -15.33
N SER A 866 -4.11 -38.24 -14.73
CA SER A 866 -4.34 -39.64 -14.34
C SER A 866 -4.03 -39.81 -12.88
N ASP A 867 -4.90 -40.50 -12.17
CA ASP A 867 -4.64 -41.09 -10.85
C ASP A 867 -5.13 -42.55 -10.88
N ALA A 868 -4.20 -43.45 -11.16
CA ALA A 868 -4.54 -44.86 -11.45
C ALA A 868 -4.44 -45.76 -10.20
N ASP A 869 -3.63 -45.36 -9.22
CA ASP A 869 -3.33 -46.11 -8.01
C ASP A 869 -3.73 -45.27 -6.79
N THR A 870 -4.35 -45.89 -5.79
CA THR A 870 -4.79 -45.13 -4.59
C THR A 870 -3.59 -44.57 -3.84
N GLY A 871 -3.37 -43.26 -3.86
CA GLY A 871 -2.47 -42.62 -2.91
C GLY A 871 -1.93 -41.24 -3.24
N SER A 872 -1.76 -40.83 -4.50
CA SER A 872 -1.44 -39.44 -4.81
C SER A 872 -2.70 -38.58 -4.69
N ILE A 873 -2.55 -37.30 -4.37
CA ILE A 873 -3.59 -36.30 -4.66
C ILE A 873 -3.14 -35.59 -5.94
N VAL A 874 -3.89 -35.78 -7.01
CA VAL A 874 -3.63 -35.30 -8.36
C VAL A 874 -4.58 -34.15 -8.69
N GLU A 875 -3.99 -32.98 -8.95
CA GLU A 875 -4.70 -31.80 -9.40
C GLU A 875 -4.01 -31.19 -10.62
N MET A 876 -4.76 -30.82 -11.65
CA MET A 876 -4.27 -30.15 -12.84
C MET A 876 -5.12 -28.93 -13.18
N GLY A 877 -4.48 -27.87 -13.67
CA GLY A 877 -5.13 -26.66 -14.16
C GLY A 877 -4.59 -26.24 -15.52
N VAL A 878 -5.41 -25.55 -16.31
CA VAL A 878 -5.04 -24.94 -17.59
C VAL A 878 -5.63 -23.54 -17.67
N ASP A 879 -4.81 -22.59 -18.11
CA ASP A 879 -5.20 -21.19 -18.27
C ASP A 879 -4.42 -20.51 -19.40
N ASP A 880 -4.86 -19.33 -19.83
CA ASP A 880 -4.17 -18.45 -20.79
C ASP A 880 -3.66 -19.20 -22.05
N PHE A 881 -4.57 -19.80 -22.80
CA PHE A 881 -4.25 -20.59 -23.99
C PHE A 881 -4.19 -19.72 -25.24
N GLU A 882 -3.09 -19.79 -25.99
CA GLU A 882 -2.91 -18.99 -27.21
C GLU A 882 -2.40 -19.81 -28.40
N ILE A 883 -2.83 -19.40 -29.59
CA ILE A 883 -2.25 -19.84 -30.87
C ILE A 883 -1.75 -18.60 -31.58
N PHE A 884 -0.45 -18.53 -31.84
CA PHE A 884 0.17 -17.35 -32.41
C PHE A 884 1.27 -17.70 -33.41
N GLN A 885 1.67 -16.70 -34.19
CA GLN A 885 2.87 -16.75 -35.03
C GLN A 885 3.84 -15.67 -34.54
N LYS A 886 5.12 -16.02 -34.45
CA LYS A 886 6.20 -15.04 -34.32
C LYS A 886 6.45 -14.45 -35.70
N VAL A 887 6.05 -13.20 -35.91
CA VAL A 887 6.12 -12.56 -37.23
C VAL A 887 7.42 -11.80 -37.39
N CYS A 888 8.10 -12.11 -38.48
CA CYS A 888 9.21 -11.35 -39.02
C CYS A 888 8.73 -10.59 -40.26
N PHE A 889 8.72 -9.26 -40.20
CA PHE A 889 8.58 -8.44 -41.40
C PHE A 889 9.97 -8.08 -41.91
N GLU A 890 10.26 -8.42 -43.16
CA GLU A 890 11.48 -7.98 -43.85
C GLU A 890 11.14 -6.81 -44.76
N GLY A 891 11.40 -5.57 -44.31
CA GLY A 891 11.12 -4.38 -45.10
C GLY A 891 11.92 -3.15 -44.65
N PRO A 892 12.09 -2.13 -45.52
CA PRO A 892 12.68 -0.85 -45.12
C PRO A 892 11.80 -0.15 -44.09
N VAL A 893 12.43 0.52 -43.12
CA VAL A 893 11.72 1.29 -42.08
C VAL A 893 11.37 2.67 -42.62
N PHE A 894 10.10 3.08 -42.49
CA PHE A 894 9.60 4.40 -42.86
C PHE A 894 8.47 4.88 -41.93
N ARG A 895 8.05 6.14 -42.07
CA ARG A 895 6.84 6.67 -41.43
C ARG A 895 5.81 6.97 -42.51
N ARG A 896 4.62 6.36 -42.44
CA ARG A 896 3.57 6.59 -43.42
C ARG A 896 3.05 8.02 -43.31
N GLY A 897 2.94 8.69 -44.45
CA GLY A 897 2.63 10.11 -44.55
C GLY A 897 3.84 11.04 -44.62
N ASP A 898 5.06 10.58 -44.32
CA ASP A 898 6.32 11.35 -44.48
C ASP A 898 6.92 11.06 -45.87
N ALA A 899 6.26 11.59 -46.89
CA ALA A 899 6.61 11.35 -48.28
C ALA A 899 7.94 12.02 -48.69
N ASN A 900 8.36 13.07 -47.98
CA ASN A 900 9.60 13.78 -48.26
C ASN A 900 10.82 13.18 -47.50
N GLY A 901 10.55 12.36 -46.47
CA GLY A 901 11.52 11.62 -45.67
C GLY A 901 12.24 12.45 -44.59
N ASP A 902 11.70 13.60 -44.18
CA ASP A 902 12.33 14.53 -43.24
C ASP A 902 12.04 14.24 -41.76
N GLY A 903 11.25 13.21 -41.47
CA GLY A 903 10.92 12.72 -40.14
C GLY A 903 9.63 13.30 -39.57
N SER A 904 8.94 14.19 -40.28
CA SER A 904 7.64 14.76 -39.89
C SER A 904 6.55 14.44 -40.90
N VAL A 905 5.30 14.38 -40.46
CA VAL A 905 4.14 14.36 -41.38
C VAL A 905 3.53 15.75 -41.36
N ASP A 906 3.75 16.52 -42.42
CA ASP A 906 3.27 17.89 -42.56
C ASP A 906 2.82 18.23 -43.99
N VAL A 907 2.58 19.52 -44.24
CA VAL A 907 2.05 20.00 -45.53
C VAL A 907 3.04 19.78 -46.68
N SER A 908 4.34 19.76 -46.38
CA SER A 908 5.38 19.53 -47.37
C SER A 908 5.33 18.10 -47.92
N ASP A 909 4.83 17.13 -47.17
CA ASP A 909 4.59 15.77 -47.65
C ASP A 909 3.47 15.71 -48.66
N ALA A 910 2.34 16.36 -48.37
CA ALA A 910 1.24 16.48 -49.33
C ALA A 910 1.72 17.15 -50.63
N VAL A 911 2.62 18.14 -50.55
CA VAL A 911 3.23 18.76 -51.74
C VAL A 911 4.13 17.77 -52.47
N THR A 912 4.95 17.00 -51.76
CA THR A 912 5.83 15.97 -52.33
C THR A 912 5.04 14.90 -53.08
N VAL A 913 3.93 14.42 -52.51
CA VAL A 913 3.04 13.46 -53.19
C VAL A 913 2.44 14.06 -54.46
N LEU A 914 2.00 15.34 -54.43
CA LEU A 914 1.50 16.02 -55.62
C LEU A 914 2.59 16.20 -56.69
N GLN A 915 3.82 16.52 -56.30
CA GLN A 915 4.96 16.63 -57.22
C GLN A 915 5.32 15.28 -57.83
N TYR A 916 5.23 14.19 -57.07
CA TYR A 916 5.39 12.83 -57.58
C TYR A 916 4.32 12.51 -58.64
N LEU A 917 3.06 12.79 -58.35
CA LEU A 917 1.93 12.49 -59.23
C LEU A 917 1.92 13.30 -60.54
N PHE A 918 2.30 14.59 -60.48
CA PHE A 918 2.10 15.52 -61.61
C PHE A 918 3.40 16.05 -62.24
N GLU A 919 4.50 16.05 -61.51
CA GLU A 919 5.79 16.61 -61.97
C GLU A 919 6.87 15.53 -62.17
N GLY A 920 6.56 14.26 -61.86
CA GLY A 920 7.49 13.14 -62.00
C GLY A 920 8.65 13.22 -61.01
N PHE A 921 8.44 13.87 -59.87
CA PHE A 921 9.40 13.92 -58.78
C PHE A 921 9.65 12.51 -58.23
N ALA A 922 10.90 12.16 -57.94
CA ALA A 922 11.23 10.85 -57.39
C ALA A 922 11.10 10.87 -55.86
N ILE A 923 10.31 9.96 -55.31
CA ILE A 923 10.17 9.73 -53.86
C ILE A 923 11.06 8.55 -53.46
N GLY A 924 11.76 8.67 -52.33
CA GLY A 924 12.66 7.61 -51.81
C GLY A 924 11.93 6.39 -51.24
N CYS A 925 10.71 6.60 -50.73
CA CYS A 925 9.83 5.57 -50.19
C CYS A 925 8.40 5.79 -50.70
N VAL A 926 7.98 5.00 -51.69
CA VAL A 926 6.64 5.17 -52.30
C VAL A 926 5.55 4.77 -51.31
N ASP A 927 5.84 3.82 -50.43
CA ASP A 927 4.92 3.37 -49.37
C ASP A 927 4.63 4.48 -48.35
N ALA A 928 5.59 5.37 -48.10
CA ALA A 928 5.36 6.55 -47.27
C ALA A 928 4.36 7.54 -47.90
N ALA A 929 4.19 7.50 -49.22
CA ALA A 929 3.26 8.34 -49.96
C ALA A 929 1.86 7.72 -50.16
N ASP A 930 1.67 6.42 -49.88
CA ASP A 930 0.34 5.78 -49.85
C ASP A 930 -0.23 5.93 -48.44
N PHE A 931 -0.97 7.00 -48.22
CA PHE A 931 -1.45 7.42 -46.89
C PHE A 931 -2.41 6.40 -46.28
N ALA A 932 -3.22 5.75 -47.11
CA ALA A 932 -4.28 4.84 -46.69
C ALA A 932 -3.92 3.36 -46.82
N ASP A 933 -2.68 3.05 -47.22
CA ASP A 933 -2.16 1.69 -47.37
C ASP A 933 -3.04 0.82 -48.28
N ASN A 934 -3.38 1.36 -49.46
CA ASN A 934 -4.28 0.70 -50.41
C ASN A 934 -3.56 0.10 -51.63
N GLY A 935 -2.22 0.15 -51.63
CA GLY A 935 -1.35 -0.30 -52.71
C GLY A 935 -1.33 0.66 -53.91
N SER A 936 -1.72 1.92 -53.74
CA SER A 936 -1.70 2.91 -54.84
C SER A 936 -1.60 4.37 -54.37
N VAL A 937 -0.51 5.05 -54.78
CA VAL A 937 -0.37 6.49 -54.61
C VAL A 937 -1.16 7.26 -55.67
N ASN A 938 -2.15 8.03 -55.23
CA ASN A 938 -3.04 8.82 -56.06
C ASN A 938 -3.47 10.14 -55.36
N ILE A 939 -4.45 10.86 -55.91
CA ILE A 939 -4.85 12.17 -55.38
C ILE A 939 -5.53 12.10 -54.00
N ALA A 940 -6.00 10.91 -53.59
CA ALA A 940 -6.58 10.71 -52.27
C ALA A 940 -5.54 10.82 -51.16
N ASP A 941 -4.28 10.48 -51.42
CA ASP A 941 -3.21 10.49 -50.42
C ASP A 941 -2.82 11.90 -49.93
N PRO A 942 -2.51 12.89 -50.78
CA PRO A 942 -2.26 14.25 -50.31
C PRO A 942 -3.52 14.91 -49.74
N VAL A 943 -4.72 14.47 -50.15
CA VAL A 943 -5.98 14.90 -49.52
C VAL A 943 -6.10 14.34 -48.11
N GLY A 944 -5.78 13.05 -47.90
CA GLY A 944 -5.76 12.40 -46.60
C GLY A 944 -4.74 13.02 -45.65
N ILE A 945 -3.53 13.35 -46.13
CA ILE A 945 -2.52 14.06 -45.33
C ILE A 945 -3.07 15.42 -44.85
N VAL A 946 -3.64 16.23 -45.75
CA VAL A 946 -4.20 17.55 -45.38
C VAL A 946 -5.44 17.42 -44.49
N GLY A 947 -6.28 16.41 -44.74
CA GLY A 947 -7.45 16.08 -43.94
C GLY A 947 -7.10 15.63 -42.52
N PHE A 948 -6.03 14.87 -42.37
CA PHE A 948 -5.46 14.50 -41.08
C PHE A 948 -4.92 15.74 -40.33
N LEU A 949 -4.13 16.58 -41.02
CA LEU A 949 -3.48 17.75 -40.41
C LEU A 949 -4.46 18.85 -39.98
N PHE A 950 -5.58 19.03 -40.70
CA PHE A 950 -6.47 20.19 -40.49
C PHE A 950 -7.97 19.85 -40.39
N GLY A 951 -8.38 18.64 -40.77
CA GLY A 951 -9.79 18.25 -40.92
C GLY A 951 -10.29 17.26 -39.89
N GLY A 952 -9.41 16.68 -39.06
CA GLY A 952 -9.77 15.64 -38.08
C GLY A 952 -10.06 14.27 -38.72
N GLU A 953 -9.52 14.01 -39.91
CA GLU A 953 -9.57 12.68 -40.52
C GLU A 953 -8.68 11.68 -39.77
N ALA A 954 -8.84 10.39 -40.06
CA ALA A 954 -8.04 9.33 -39.45
C ALA A 954 -6.53 9.53 -39.71
N PRO A 955 -5.64 9.14 -38.77
CA PRO A 955 -4.20 9.18 -38.99
C PRO A 955 -3.76 8.30 -40.17
N PRO A 956 -2.55 8.50 -40.71
CA PRO A 956 -1.98 7.58 -41.69
C PRO A 956 -2.09 6.13 -41.23
N ALA A 957 -2.29 5.20 -42.16
CA ALA A 957 -2.23 3.78 -41.85
C ALA A 957 -0.84 3.41 -41.28
N ALA A 958 -0.74 2.27 -40.61
CA ALA A 958 0.55 1.83 -40.05
C ALA A 958 1.59 1.70 -41.18
N PRO A 959 2.85 2.14 -40.98
CA PRO A 959 3.46 2.62 -39.73
C PRO A 959 3.30 4.13 -39.44
N TYR A 960 2.53 4.49 -38.40
CA TYR A 960 2.37 5.85 -37.83
C TYR A 960 1.90 5.72 -36.36
N PRO A 961 2.26 6.61 -35.40
CA PRO A 961 3.07 7.83 -35.51
C PRO A 961 4.58 7.60 -35.51
N GLY A 962 5.05 6.40 -35.19
CA GLY A 962 6.46 6.04 -35.23
C GLY A 962 6.92 5.61 -36.62
N CYS A 963 8.23 5.47 -36.78
CA CYS A 963 8.78 4.70 -37.90
C CYS A 963 8.53 3.21 -37.70
N GLY A 964 8.27 2.48 -38.77
CA GLY A 964 8.07 1.05 -38.75
C GLY A 964 8.23 0.44 -40.14
N ILE A 965 8.17 -0.88 -40.19
CA ILE A 965 7.99 -1.60 -41.46
C ILE A 965 6.52 -1.59 -41.85
N ASP A 966 6.24 -1.80 -43.13
CA ASP A 966 4.86 -1.99 -43.58
C ASP A 966 4.32 -3.35 -43.08
N PRO A 967 3.30 -3.37 -42.19
CA PRO A 967 2.74 -4.62 -41.68
C PRO A 967 1.91 -5.37 -42.73
N THR A 968 1.58 -4.75 -43.87
CA THR A 968 0.75 -5.35 -44.91
C THR A 968 1.51 -5.67 -46.21
N ASP A 969 2.85 -5.56 -46.22
CA ASP A 969 3.80 -5.65 -47.37
C ASP A 969 3.57 -6.86 -48.31
N THR A 970 2.49 -6.79 -49.04
CA THR A 970 1.98 -7.75 -50.02
C THR A 970 1.44 -7.03 -51.26
N ASP A 971 1.61 -5.71 -51.31
CA ASP A 971 1.10 -4.86 -52.38
C ASP A 971 2.06 -4.84 -53.59
N ALA A 972 1.73 -4.04 -54.61
CA ALA A 972 2.49 -3.94 -55.85
C ALA A 972 3.43 -2.72 -55.91
N LEU A 973 3.55 -1.96 -54.81
CA LEU A 973 4.41 -0.80 -54.73
C LEU A 973 5.89 -1.25 -54.64
N PRO A 974 6.83 -0.47 -55.20
CA PRO A 974 8.24 -0.78 -55.12
C PRO A 974 8.77 -0.47 -53.71
N ASN A 975 9.41 -1.46 -53.07
CA ASN A 975 10.00 -1.32 -51.75
C ASN A 975 10.87 -0.05 -51.64
N CYS A 976 10.78 0.64 -50.51
CA CYS A 976 11.53 1.86 -50.26
C CYS A 976 13.05 1.66 -50.43
N GLN A 977 13.66 2.52 -51.25
CA GLN A 977 15.05 2.34 -51.71
C GLN A 977 16.09 2.94 -50.76
N THR A 978 15.65 3.72 -49.78
CA THR A 978 16.48 4.37 -48.77
C THR A 978 15.78 4.31 -47.43
N PRO A 979 16.46 3.98 -46.32
CA PRO A 979 15.94 4.29 -44.99
C PRO A 979 15.66 5.80 -44.96
N SER A 980 14.40 6.20 -44.74
CA SER A 980 14.11 7.61 -44.43
C SER A 980 14.89 8.01 -43.17
N SER A 981 15.13 9.30 -42.96
CA SER A 981 15.62 9.78 -41.66
C SER A 981 14.56 9.49 -40.60
N CYS A 982 14.62 8.29 -40.03
CA CYS A 982 13.89 7.91 -38.83
C CYS A 982 14.74 8.38 -37.64
N PRO A 983 14.33 9.45 -36.94
CA PRO A 983 15.04 9.94 -35.76
C PRO A 983 15.02 8.94 -34.61
#